data_AF-A0A2D6AEK8-F1
#
_entry.id   AF-A0A2D6AEK8-F1
#
_cell.length_a   1.000
_cell.length_b   1.000
_cell.length_c   1.000
_cell.angle_alpha   90.00
_cell.angle_beta   90.00
_cell.angle_gamma   90.00
#
_symmetry.space_group_name_H-M   'P 1'
#
loop_
_entity.id
_entity.type
_entity.pdbx_description
1 polymer ?
#
loop_
_entity_poly.entity_id
_entity_poly.type
_entity_poly.pdbx_seq_one_letter_code
_entity_poly.pdbx_strand_id
1 'polypeptide(L)'
;MSLFMSAFEDLMAMKTRAFLVKDIDPAVLQRLLGTRSLATELTSEQLSKFYLDKAPIPTNAGELFTLMSHGGGLDPSFQNPLYKEKLKDVDIDLIRGWVQELCQDGKITKLDGTGAEELDGKWFSTFMAEIHGTLGCLSVNGGSEVNDLRELHTRGLSYKIATEFDGRNPTKWEQKELGDPHEALRVKVIEMLGSEGPQIGDILAQRLPFPKKMVERILLELETRNVLSVGFYKQTDDAEYILKIDEHRLVDGSEDVVEYRWVQNLVLDKTFKQYDDGFTAFDSHVLFQKQQELLYRVKDFRFKDWQDMQLDSDVIMGRLLHNRMGYTTKDTIPMLLGLKPEPWIGPMEEELLKRIPLGENVTRQEILADFPKGDEHRALQRDLKYAMSNLERQMLVVKQFEDVVGRRRRLSLFHRVHGVYETLDFETSLVELIRRMGPVKGSTLRFYVSRSFEDLTVALMNLEKSNRISKVMALVPDPEAFYCMPEEVDVLQQPRREDRKMRILTQSDPYVSRFIWEVRSVLDRGWYLPVFKGIDPIGKVLMFKVNDYLVIKDLHVPTAYLDEFCTAFELLLENHADQLVDVAVMSNFNSEPVTNLDDTTRSALESIGFKMAGERMIRGGVVDPQPREIAERALFYQHHLHQKTRHEHESAAVKKVDEVRDDFALRGRCELYRVDLKSMASANRLHQGVNLRGHQVWATYEHFQNLLAIRGEPPEEELWDIIEFFSTNSDPNLFKERHALTQSEFRKLIQPLIRSGHIVQDFRGGFRTVRLDKSLDRVELRREYLRNLVKEYPVITLKQILRLAGTPFKPEEIKSVLTSFEQDETLVKGFLIEDLDQVCWGRKNLLEEARDIPPIRDFVLPPSDPIAPYFSDILKERFGFGSAYLVFKNAEPVAAFKANTRNNVIEIKDYEGSEKAWRIVKEFAWEHQMPLKTELRIGGKRLK
;
A
#
# COMPACT_ATOMS: atom_id res chain seq x y z
N MET A 1 -2.78 49.56 -6.90
CA MET A 1 -4.09 48.90 -6.73
C MET A 1 -3.97 47.45 -6.25
N SER A 2 -3.00 46.62 -6.69
CA SER A 2 -2.90 45.21 -6.25
C SER A 2 -2.50 45.02 -4.77
N LEU A 3 -1.68 45.91 -4.20
CA LEU A 3 -1.28 45.85 -2.79
C LEU A 3 -2.41 46.25 -1.82
N PHE A 4 -3.29 47.16 -2.25
CA PHE A 4 -4.50 47.49 -1.50
C PHE A 4 -5.54 46.37 -1.61
N MET A 5 -5.68 45.73 -2.77
CA MET A 5 -6.55 44.55 -2.95
C MET A 5 -6.12 43.39 -2.04
N SER A 6 -4.83 43.05 -2.00
CA SER A 6 -4.31 42.00 -1.12
C SER A 6 -4.44 42.35 0.36
N ALA A 7 -4.14 43.58 0.76
CA ALA A 7 -4.31 44.02 2.14
C ALA A 7 -5.79 44.12 2.57
N PHE A 8 -6.70 44.35 1.61
CA PHE A 8 -8.15 44.38 1.82
C PHE A 8 -8.75 42.96 1.82
N GLU A 9 -8.22 42.03 1.01
CA GLU A 9 -8.53 40.58 1.06
C GLU A 9 -8.11 39.97 2.40
N ASP A 10 -6.93 40.33 2.93
CA ASP A 10 -6.48 39.92 4.27
C ASP A 10 -7.37 40.53 5.39
N LEU A 11 -7.90 41.75 5.19
CA LEU A 11 -8.86 42.41 6.08
C LEU A 11 -10.26 41.74 6.03
N MET A 12 -10.65 41.25 4.85
CA MET A 12 -11.90 40.53 4.57
C MET A 12 -11.91 39.08 5.10
N ALA A 13 -10.75 38.52 5.46
CA ALA A 13 -10.61 37.20 6.08
C ALA A 13 -10.89 37.20 7.60
N MET A 14 -11.15 38.37 8.22
CA MET A 14 -11.50 38.48 9.63
C MET A 14 -13.01 38.29 9.87
N LYS A 15 -13.36 37.78 11.08
CA LYS A 15 -14.73 37.56 11.60
C LYS A 15 -15.70 38.76 11.43
N THR A 16 -15.16 39.95 11.17
CA THR A 16 -15.83 41.24 10.96
C THR A 16 -16.18 41.57 9.49
N ARG A 17 -16.16 40.58 8.58
CA ARG A 17 -16.51 40.72 7.17
C ARG A 17 -17.86 41.42 6.93
N ALA A 18 -18.88 41.11 7.73
CA ALA A 18 -20.19 41.75 7.59
C ALA A 18 -20.16 43.20 8.09
N PHE A 19 -19.72 43.44 9.33
CA PHE A 19 -19.72 44.77 9.94
C PHE A 19 -18.89 45.82 9.17
N LEU A 20 -17.76 45.42 8.57
CA LEU A 20 -16.95 46.31 7.72
C LEU A 20 -17.65 46.71 6.40
N VAL A 21 -18.52 45.85 5.86
CA VAL A 21 -19.25 46.10 4.61
C VAL A 21 -20.44 47.05 4.83
N LYS A 22 -21.04 47.05 6.03
CA LYS A 22 -22.18 47.93 6.38
C LYS A 22 -21.83 49.42 6.38
N ASP A 23 -20.58 49.77 6.71
CA ASP A 23 -20.12 51.16 6.86
C ASP A 23 -19.43 51.74 5.59
N ILE A 24 -19.31 50.96 4.52
CA ILE A 24 -18.66 51.39 3.26
C ILE A 24 -19.72 51.72 2.21
N ASP A 25 -19.53 52.82 1.48
CA ASP A 25 -20.44 53.26 0.41
C ASP A 25 -20.68 52.14 -0.64
N PRO A 26 -21.94 51.79 -0.96
CA PRO A 26 -22.29 50.75 -1.92
C PRO A 26 -21.64 50.93 -3.31
N ALA A 27 -21.46 52.16 -3.78
CA ALA A 27 -20.84 52.43 -5.07
C ALA A 27 -19.31 52.18 -5.06
N VAL A 28 -18.69 52.25 -3.88
CA VAL A 28 -17.27 51.92 -3.66
C VAL A 28 -17.10 50.40 -3.57
N LEU A 29 -18.00 49.71 -2.86
CA LEU A 29 -18.05 48.24 -2.80
C LEU A 29 -18.28 47.63 -4.19
N GLN A 30 -19.21 48.16 -4.97
CA GLN A 30 -19.50 47.68 -6.33
C GLN A 30 -18.31 47.85 -7.29
N ARG A 31 -17.50 48.91 -7.13
CA ARG A 31 -16.27 49.14 -7.91
C ARG A 31 -15.09 48.26 -7.49
N LEU A 32 -15.03 47.82 -6.23
CA LEU A 32 -13.95 47.00 -5.68
C LEU A 32 -14.24 45.49 -5.75
N LEU A 33 -15.50 45.08 -5.60
CA LEU A 33 -15.95 43.69 -5.47
C LEU A 33 -16.82 43.19 -6.63
N GLY A 34 -17.20 44.06 -7.57
CA GLY A 34 -18.16 43.73 -8.64
C GLY A 34 -19.59 43.56 -8.10
N THR A 35 -20.47 42.90 -8.86
CA THR A 35 -21.89 42.64 -8.54
C THR A 35 -22.14 41.88 -7.23
N ARG A 36 -21.09 41.33 -6.59
CA ARG A 36 -21.17 40.67 -5.27
C ARG A 36 -21.60 41.61 -4.11
N SER A 37 -21.65 42.93 -4.33
CA SER A 37 -22.13 43.91 -3.33
C SER A 37 -23.66 44.02 -3.23
N LEU A 38 -24.43 43.29 -4.04
CA LEU A 38 -25.91 43.33 -4.06
C LEU A 38 -26.60 42.51 -2.94
N ALA A 39 -25.82 41.77 -2.13
CA ALA A 39 -26.37 40.89 -1.08
C ALA A 39 -27.15 41.62 0.04
N THR A 40 -27.10 42.96 0.08
CA THR A 40 -27.82 43.83 1.03
C THR A 40 -29.16 44.37 0.50
N GLU A 41 -29.56 44.05 -0.74
CA GLU A 41 -30.78 44.60 -1.37
C GLU A 41 -31.95 43.62 -1.52
N LEU A 42 -31.89 42.42 -0.93
CA LEU A 42 -33.01 41.47 -0.97
C LEU A 42 -34.18 41.96 -0.11
N THR A 43 -35.37 42.09 -0.69
CA THR A 43 -36.58 42.46 0.06
C THR A 43 -37.11 41.26 0.87
N SER A 44 -37.68 41.52 2.04
CA SER A 44 -38.26 40.48 2.90
C SER A 44 -39.37 39.67 2.19
N GLU A 45 -40.09 40.28 1.24
CA GLU A 45 -41.09 39.61 0.40
C GLU A 45 -40.47 38.61 -0.58
N GLN A 46 -39.36 38.97 -1.24
CA GLN A 46 -38.64 38.07 -2.16
C GLN A 46 -38.11 36.84 -1.41
N LEU A 47 -37.49 37.05 -0.25
CA LEU A 47 -37.02 35.96 0.61
C LEU A 47 -38.17 35.06 1.05
N SER A 48 -39.25 35.65 1.59
CA SER A 48 -40.40 34.89 2.07
C SER A 48 -41.03 34.06 0.95
N LYS A 49 -41.18 34.64 -0.24
CA LYS A 49 -41.72 33.93 -1.41
C LYS A 49 -40.82 32.78 -1.85
N PHE A 50 -39.51 32.97 -1.93
CA PHE A 50 -38.57 31.93 -2.35
C PHE A 50 -38.62 30.69 -1.44
N TYR A 51 -38.58 30.87 -0.11
CA TYR A 51 -38.63 29.76 0.84
C TYR A 51 -40.04 29.15 1.00
N LEU A 52 -41.10 29.91 0.69
CA LEU A 52 -42.45 29.36 0.54
C LEU A 52 -42.55 28.46 -0.70
N ASP A 53 -42.02 28.90 -1.84
CA ASP A 53 -42.04 28.14 -3.10
C ASP A 53 -41.16 26.88 -3.02
N LYS A 54 -40.03 26.95 -2.28
CA LYS A 54 -39.11 25.82 -2.06
C LYS A 54 -39.73 24.68 -1.24
N ALA A 55 -40.71 24.99 -0.38
CA ALA A 55 -41.43 24.03 0.44
C ALA A 55 -42.94 24.35 0.43
N PRO A 56 -43.66 24.00 -0.64
CA PRO A 56 -45.06 24.39 -0.83
C PRO A 56 -46.01 23.72 0.18
N ILE A 57 -47.23 24.22 0.27
CA ILE A 57 -48.30 23.60 1.07
C ILE A 57 -48.61 22.23 0.46
N PRO A 58 -48.50 21.13 1.23
CA PRO A 58 -48.65 19.78 0.68
C PRO A 58 -50.10 19.49 0.31
N THR A 59 -50.30 18.95 -0.89
CA THR A 59 -51.60 18.52 -1.43
C THR A 59 -51.73 17.00 -1.52
N ASN A 60 -50.64 16.26 -1.33
CA ASN A 60 -50.58 14.81 -1.37
C ASN A 60 -49.48 14.25 -0.44
N ALA A 61 -49.47 12.93 -0.26
CA ALA A 61 -48.48 12.25 0.59
C ALA A 61 -47.02 12.50 0.13
N GLY A 62 -46.76 12.54 -1.18
CA GLY A 62 -45.42 12.83 -1.71
C GLY A 62 -44.92 14.23 -1.34
N GLU A 63 -45.78 15.25 -1.45
CA GLU A 63 -45.45 16.62 -1.07
C GLU A 63 -45.30 16.78 0.46
N LEU A 64 -46.08 16.05 1.26
CA LEU A 64 -45.87 15.98 2.71
C LEU A 64 -44.49 15.40 3.04
N PHE A 65 -44.07 14.34 2.33
CA PHE A 65 -42.74 13.76 2.49
C PHE A 65 -41.63 14.75 2.11
N THR A 66 -41.80 15.49 1.01
CA THR A 66 -40.85 16.56 0.61
C THR A 66 -40.78 17.63 1.70
N LEU A 67 -41.93 18.07 2.22
CA LEU A 67 -41.98 19.04 3.32
C LEU A 67 -41.21 18.54 4.55
N MET A 68 -41.50 17.31 5.01
CA MET A 68 -40.83 16.64 6.14
C MET A 68 -39.33 16.40 5.91
N SER A 69 -38.90 16.32 4.66
CA SER A 69 -37.48 16.14 4.31
C SER A 69 -36.68 17.45 4.41
N HIS A 70 -37.35 18.60 4.48
CA HIS A 70 -36.72 19.92 4.52
C HIS A 70 -36.78 20.64 5.87
N GLY A 71 -37.69 20.31 6.81
CA GLY A 71 -37.95 21.11 8.04
C GLY A 71 -38.29 20.31 9.30
N GLY A 72 -37.76 19.08 9.41
CA GLY A 72 -37.90 18.21 10.57
C GLY A 72 -39.17 17.35 10.64
N GLY A 73 -39.28 16.57 11.71
CA GLY A 73 -40.34 15.57 11.89
C GLY A 73 -41.67 16.10 12.43
N LEU A 74 -42.75 15.34 12.25
CA LEU A 74 -44.06 15.61 12.83
C LEU A 74 -44.18 14.96 14.21
N ASP A 75 -44.77 15.65 15.17
CA ASP A 75 -45.07 15.07 16.47
C ASP A 75 -46.19 14.01 16.40
N PRO A 76 -46.45 13.24 17.49
CA PRO A 76 -47.55 12.27 17.50
C PRO A 76 -48.95 12.87 17.24
N SER A 77 -49.10 14.19 17.41
CA SER A 77 -50.31 14.96 17.12
C SER A 77 -50.32 15.56 15.69
N PHE A 78 -49.34 15.19 14.85
CA PHE A 78 -49.14 15.69 13.49
C PHE A 78 -48.85 17.20 13.39
N GLN A 79 -48.23 17.76 14.42
CA GLN A 79 -47.82 19.16 14.46
C GLN A 79 -46.30 19.29 14.42
N ASN A 80 -45.83 20.39 13.85
CA ASN A 80 -44.44 20.83 13.93
C ASN A 80 -44.45 22.38 13.91
N PRO A 81 -43.70 23.07 14.80
CA PRO A 81 -43.62 24.53 14.82
C PRO A 81 -43.33 25.17 13.46
N LEU A 82 -42.50 24.52 12.63
CA LEU A 82 -42.07 25.01 11.32
C LEU A 82 -43.14 24.89 10.23
N TYR A 83 -44.01 23.89 10.34
CA TYR A 83 -45.10 23.67 9.39
C TYR A 83 -46.43 24.17 9.89
N LYS A 84 -46.49 24.75 11.10
CA LYS A 84 -47.73 25.12 11.76
C LYS A 84 -48.61 26.04 10.91
N GLU A 85 -48.00 26.98 10.19
CA GLU A 85 -48.74 27.85 9.27
C GLU A 85 -49.12 27.15 7.95
N LYS A 86 -48.28 26.23 7.46
CA LYS A 86 -48.50 25.50 6.20
C LYS A 86 -49.57 24.41 6.32
N LEU A 87 -49.68 23.77 7.50
CA LEU A 87 -50.63 22.69 7.78
C LEU A 87 -51.92 23.18 8.46
N LYS A 88 -52.03 24.48 8.74
CA LYS A 88 -53.16 25.06 9.50
C LYS A 88 -54.53 24.81 8.85
N ASP A 89 -54.57 24.84 7.52
CA ASP A 89 -55.80 24.74 6.72
C ASP A 89 -56.00 23.33 6.11
N VAL A 90 -55.14 22.36 6.45
CA VAL A 90 -55.24 20.97 5.98
C VAL A 90 -55.95 20.12 7.04
N ASP A 91 -56.93 19.30 6.61
CA ASP A 91 -57.65 18.40 7.52
C ASP A 91 -56.71 17.37 8.15
N ILE A 92 -56.79 17.24 9.48
CA ILE A 92 -55.98 16.31 10.28
C ILE A 92 -56.19 14.86 9.84
N ASP A 93 -57.41 14.47 9.46
CA ASP A 93 -57.67 13.10 9.01
C ASP A 93 -57.03 12.80 7.65
N LEU A 94 -56.84 13.82 6.84
CA LEU A 94 -56.14 13.73 5.56
C LEU A 94 -54.62 13.56 5.77
N ILE A 95 -54.04 14.34 6.70
CA ILE A 95 -52.63 14.19 7.13
C ILE A 95 -52.41 12.79 7.73
N ARG A 96 -53.35 12.27 8.52
CA ARG A 96 -53.28 10.90 9.06
C ARG A 96 -53.23 9.84 7.95
N GLY A 97 -54.04 10.01 6.90
CA GLY A 97 -54.03 9.15 5.72
C GLY A 97 -52.67 9.17 5.01
N TRP A 98 -52.11 10.36 4.77
CA TRP A 98 -50.80 10.53 4.14
C TRP A 98 -49.66 9.90 4.96
N VAL A 99 -49.66 10.09 6.28
CA VAL A 99 -48.65 9.45 7.15
C VAL A 99 -48.76 7.93 7.09
N GLN A 100 -49.98 7.38 7.06
CA GLN A 100 -50.16 5.93 6.94
C GLN A 100 -49.64 5.41 5.60
N GLU A 101 -49.92 6.09 4.49
CA GLU A 101 -49.39 5.77 3.16
C GLU A 101 -47.85 5.81 3.13
N LEU A 102 -47.26 6.92 3.60
CA LEU A 102 -45.80 7.08 3.63
C LEU A 102 -45.08 6.08 4.53
N CYS A 103 -45.72 5.67 5.62
CA CYS A 103 -45.21 4.69 6.54
C CYS A 103 -45.25 3.27 5.95
N GLN A 104 -46.34 2.93 5.26
CA GLN A 104 -46.46 1.65 4.51
C GLN A 104 -45.48 1.58 3.34
N ASP A 105 -45.20 2.71 2.70
CA ASP A 105 -44.17 2.87 1.67
C ASP A 105 -42.72 2.83 2.23
N GLY A 106 -42.54 2.84 3.55
CA GLY A 106 -41.23 2.86 4.21
C GLY A 106 -40.45 4.18 4.07
N LYS A 107 -41.12 5.27 3.70
CA LYS A 107 -40.50 6.61 3.51
C LYS A 107 -40.32 7.37 4.83
N ILE A 108 -41.20 7.12 5.80
CA ILE A 108 -41.14 7.73 7.14
C ILE A 108 -41.14 6.66 8.23
N THR A 109 -40.58 7.00 9.39
CA THR A 109 -40.44 6.11 10.54
C THR A 109 -40.50 6.89 11.87
N LYS A 110 -40.49 6.15 12.99
CA LYS A 110 -40.40 6.68 14.36
C LYS A 110 -39.07 6.31 15.01
N LEU A 111 -38.62 7.19 15.90
CA LEU A 111 -37.48 6.98 16.78
C LEU A 111 -37.94 6.60 18.19
N ASP A 112 -37.11 5.83 18.89
CA ASP A 112 -37.28 5.52 20.31
C ASP A 112 -35.92 5.26 20.97
N GLY A 113 -35.85 5.43 22.30
CA GLY A 113 -34.65 5.17 23.09
C GLY A 113 -33.49 6.12 22.80
N THR A 114 -33.75 7.34 22.32
CA THR A 114 -32.69 8.33 22.10
C THR A 114 -32.21 8.99 23.40
N GLY A 115 -33.04 8.93 24.45
CA GLY A 115 -32.83 9.64 25.73
C GLY A 115 -33.38 11.06 25.74
N ALA A 116 -33.83 11.57 24.58
CA ALA A 116 -34.49 12.86 24.45
C ALA A 116 -36.00 12.65 24.22
N GLU A 117 -36.82 12.86 25.26
CA GLU A 117 -38.28 12.67 25.20
C GLU A 117 -38.96 13.49 24.08
N GLU A 118 -38.34 14.61 23.68
CA GLU A 118 -38.85 15.45 22.59
C GLU A 118 -38.69 14.84 21.20
N LEU A 119 -37.84 13.83 21.02
CA LEU A 119 -37.58 13.15 19.73
C LEU A 119 -38.27 11.79 19.66
N ASP A 120 -38.35 11.08 20.78
CA ASP A 120 -38.94 9.74 20.85
C ASP A 120 -40.44 9.79 20.49
N GLY A 121 -40.86 8.92 19.57
CA GLY A 121 -42.23 8.84 19.07
C GLY A 121 -42.61 9.82 17.94
N LYS A 122 -41.74 10.77 17.58
CA LYS A 122 -41.94 11.67 16.42
C LYS A 122 -41.75 10.93 15.09
N TRP A 123 -42.46 11.39 14.07
CA TRP A 123 -42.36 10.91 12.68
C TRP A 123 -41.29 11.67 11.93
N PHE A 124 -40.32 10.97 11.36
CA PHE A 124 -39.28 11.54 10.51
C PHE A 124 -39.21 10.80 9.19
N SER A 125 -38.66 11.43 8.15
CA SER A 125 -38.13 10.67 7.02
C SER A 125 -37.04 9.73 7.50
N THR A 126 -36.84 8.58 6.83
CA THR A 126 -35.88 7.57 7.28
C THR A 126 -34.47 8.13 7.50
N PHE A 127 -34.03 9.05 6.63
CA PHE A 127 -32.73 9.71 6.77
C PHE A 127 -32.69 10.70 7.93
N MET A 128 -33.71 11.55 8.10
CA MET A 128 -33.75 12.50 9.21
C MET A 128 -33.92 11.82 10.56
N ALA A 129 -34.56 10.64 10.59
CA ALA A 129 -34.63 9.80 11.77
C ALA A 129 -33.21 9.45 12.26
N GLU A 130 -32.32 9.06 11.36
CA GLU A 130 -30.94 8.71 11.74
C GLU A 130 -30.15 9.92 12.27
N ILE A 131 -30.30 11.08 11.63
CA ILE A 131 -29.63 12.33 12.03
C ILE A 131 -30.11 12.76 13.41
N HIS A 132 -31.44 12.83 13.61
CA HIS A 132 -32.03 13.24 14.87
C HIS A 132 -31.79 12.22 15.99
N GLY A 133 -31.84 10.91 15.70
CA GLY A 133 -31.50 9.87 16.66
C GLY A 133 -30.05 9.96 17.13
N THR A 134 -29.12 10.20 16.19
CA THR A 134 -27.69 10.39 16.49
C THR A 134 -27.46 11.61 17.37
N LEU A 135 -27.98 12.78 16.98
CA LEU A 135 -27.79 14.02 17.76
C LEU A 135 -28.51 13.98 19.12
N GLY A 136 -29.67 13.34 19.20
CA GLY A 136 -30.42 13.15 20.44
C GLY A 136 -29.66 12.30 21.45
N CYS A 137 -29.08 11.18 21.01
CA CYS A 137 -28.23 10.38 21.88
C CYS A 137 -26.96 11.12 22.31
N LEU A 138 -26.32 11.86 21.41
CA LEU A 138 -25.10 12.60 21.73
C LEU A 138 -25.34 13.74 22.71
N SER A 139 -26.46 14.46 22.60
CA SER A 139 -26.77 15.56 23.51
C SER A 139 -26.92 15.10 24.96
N VAL A 140 -27.47 13.90 25.17
CA VAL A 140 -27.64 13.29 26.51
C VAL A 140 -26.34 12.65 27.01
N ASN A 141 -25.46 12.19 26.11
CA ASN A 141 -24.21 11.49 26.45
C ASN A 141 -22.96 12.37 26.28
N GLY A 142 -22.95 13.56 26.91
CA GLY A 142 -21.76 14.42 27.02
C GLY A 142 -21.54 15.41 25.85
N GLY A 143 -22.39 15.40 24.82
CA GLY A 143 -22.31 16.36 23.72
C GLY A 143 -22.54 17.82 24.13
N SER A 144 -23.20 18.06 25.27
CA SER A 144 -23.36 19.38 25.87
C SER A 144 -22.08 19.95 26.51
N GLU A 145 -21.07 19.11 26.74
CA GLU A 145 -19.86 19.47 27.51
C GLU A 145 -18.61 19.61 26.64
N VAL A 146 -18.64 19.14 25.39
CA VAL A 146 -17.49 19.08 24.48
C VAL A 146 -17.59 20.17 23.41
N ASN A 147 -16.46 20.67 22.89
CA ASN A 147 -16.44 21.71 21.84
C ASN A 147 -16.40 21.13 20.41
N ASP A 148 -16.11 19.84 20.25
CA ASP A 148 -16.10 19.09 18.98
C ASP A 148 -16.70 17.69 19.18
N LEU A 149 -17.75 17.35 18.40
CA LEU A 149 -18.36 16.01 18.48
C LEU A 149 -17.39 14.89 18.09
N ARG A 150 -16.32 15.22 17.37
CA ARG A 150 -15.28 14.25 16.97
C ARG A 150 -14.41 13.76 18.14
N GLU A 151 -14.43 14.46 19.26
CA GLU A 151 -13.71 14.09 20.49
C GLU A 151 -14.52 13.11 21.35
N LEU A 152 -15.83 12.98 21.10
CA LEU A 152 -16.71 12.09 21.84
C LEU A 152 -16.51 10.64 21.41
N HIS A 153 -16.48 9.75 22.39
CA HIS A 153 -16.48 8.32 22.15
C HIS A 153 -17.91 7.82 21.94
N THR A 154 -18.20 7.24 20.78
CA THR A 154 -19.55 6.85 20.36
C THR A 154 -19.88 5.38 20.63
N ARG A 155 -18.89 4.57 21.04
CA ARG A 155 -19.03 3.12 21.21
C ARG A 155 -20.09 2.76 22.25
N GLY A 156 -20.94 1.80 21.91
CA GLY A 156 -21.96 1.23 22.79
C GLY A 156 -23.24 2.08 22.90
N LEU A 157 -23.28 3.26 22.28
CA LEU A 157 -24.49 4.07 22.17
C LEU A 157 -25.32 3.62 20.97
N SER A 158 -26.64 3.54 21.16
CA SER A 158 -27.58 3.13 20.12
C SER A 158 -28.97 3.68 20.42
N TYR A 159 -29.79 3.76 19.38
CA TYR A 159 -31.21 4.13 19.46
C TYR A 159 -32.03 3.12 18.65
N LYS A 160 -33.35 3.26 18.66
CA LYS A 160 -34.25 2.35 17.93
C LYS A 160 -35.01 3.09 16.83
N ILE A 161 -35.16 2.41 15.69
CA ILE A 161 -36.00 2.84 14.57
C ILE A 161 -37.11 1.81 14.35
N ALA A 162 -38.33 2.27 14.13
CA ALA A 162 -39.44 1.39 13.79
C ALA A 162 -39.34 0.88 12.35
N THR A 163 -39.47 -0.43 12.15
CA THR A 163 -39.33 -1.08 10.82
C THR A 163 -40.64 -1.66 10.30
N GLU A 164 -41.51 -2.13 11.19
CA GLU A 164 -42.82 -2.69 10.83
C GLU A 164 -43.91 -1.94 11.61
N PHE A 165 -45.06 -1.76 10.94
CA PHE A 165 -46.18 -0.99 11.47
C PHE A 165 -47.50 -1.71 11.23
N ASP A 166 -48.38 -1.69 12.21
CA ASP A 166 -49.81 -2.01 12.06
C ASP A 166 -50.60 -0.70 12.02
N GLY A 167 -50.99 -0.30 10.81
CA GLY A 167 -51.49 1.05 10.51
C GLY A 167 -50.44 2.12 10.75
N ARG A 168 -50.44 2.70 11.97
CA ARG A 168 -49.49 3.75 12.42
C ARG A 168 -48.74 3.39 13.70
N ASN A 169 -49.04 2.22 14.26
CA ASN A 169 -48.42 1.76 15.51
C ASN A 169 -47.24 0.85 15.17
N PRO A 170 -46.03 1.15 15.68
CA PRO A 170 -44.86 0.34 15.40
C PRO A 170 -44.98 -1.03 16.10
N THR A 171 -44.86 -2.10 15.34
CA THR A 171 -44.91 -3.49 15.84
C THR A 171 -43.51 -4.06 16.07
N LYS A 172 -42.51 -3.54 15.36
CA LYS A 172 -41.11 -3.97 15.46
C LYS A 172 -40.15 -2.79 15.44
N TRP A 173 -39.17 -2.86 16.33
CA TRP A 173 -38.09 -1.89 16.47
C TRP A 173 -36.75 -2.54 16.16
N GLU A 174 -35.94 -1.88 15.35
CA GLU A 174 -34.56 -2.28 15.05
C GLU A 174 -33.60 -1.36 15.81
N GLN A 175 -32.60 -1.94 16.47
CA GLN A 175 -31.55 -1.18 17.14
C GLN A 175 -30.54 -0.68 16.10
N LYS A 176 -30.24 0.62 16.11
CA LYS A 176 -29.29 1.28 15.23
C LYS A 176 -28.15 1.88 16.04
N GLU A 177 -26.93 1.69 15.54
CA GLU A 177 -25.76 2.41 16.03
C GLU A 177 -25.84 3.89 15.64
N LEU A 178 -25.11 4.73 16.37
CA LEU A 178 -24.98 6.15 16.05
C LEU A 178 -24.43 6.34 14.63
N GLY A 179 -25.03 7.27 13.89
CA GLY A 179 -24.43 7.78 12.66
C GLY A 179 -23.20 8.64 12.95
N ASP A 180 -22.66 9.25 11.89
CA ASP A 180 -21.53 10.17 12.02
C ASP A 180 -21.92 11.43 12.81
N PRO A 181 -21.35 11.69 14.00
CA PRO A 181 -21.73 12.81 14.86
C PRO A 181 -21.57 14.17 14.18
N HIS A 182 -20.44 14.34 13.49
CA HIS A 182 -20.07 15.62 12.89
C HIS A 182 -20.92 15.92 11.66
N GLU A 183 -21.15 14.91 10.82
CA GLU A 183 -22.01 15.03 9.66
C GLU A 183 -23.48 15.23 10.07
N ALA A 184 -23.95 14.57 11.12
CA ALA A 184 -25.31 14.75 11.60
C ALA A 184 -25.58 16.22 11.99
N LEU A 185 -24.65 16.86 12.70
CA LEU A 185 -24.78 18.26 13.07
C LEU A 185 -24.69 19.18 11.85
N ARG A 186 -23.80 18.87 10.90
CA ARG A 186 -23.65 19.60 9.64
C ARG A 186 -24.93 19.57 8.81
N VAL A 187 -25.49 18.38 8.58
CA VAL A 187 -26.76 18.17 7.87
C VAL A 187 -27.88 18.93 8.58
N LYS A 188 -27.92 18.92 9.91
CA LYS A 188 -28.95 19.64 10.66
C LYS A 188 -28.87 21.16 10.46
N VAL A 189 -27.67 21.74 10.47
CA VAL A 189 -27.47 23.17 10.20
C VAL A 189 -27.87 23.53 8.76
N ILE A 190 -27.49 22.71 7.77
CA ILE A 190 -27.87 22.90 6.36
C ILE A 190 -29.39 22.83 6.19
N GLU A 191 -30.04 21.87 6.85
CA GLU A 191 -31.49 21.67 6.80
C GLU A 191 -32.27 22.85 7.40
N MET A 192 -31.83 23.37 8.55
CA MET A 192 -32.43 24.57 9.17
C MET A 192 -32.32 25.79 8.25
N LEU A 193 -31.12 26.05 7.68
CA LEU A 193 -30.92 27.18 6.77
C LEU A 193 -31.64 27.00 5.43
N GLY A 194 -31.72 25.76 4.94
CA GLY A 194 -32.36 25.45 3.66
C GLY A 194 -33.88 25.56 3.67
N SER A 195 -34.52 25.42 4.83
CA SER A 195 -35.98 25.57 4.99
C SER A 195 -36.42 26.93 5.51
N GLU A 196 -35.67 27.50 6.45
CA GLU A 196 -36.06 28.74 7.15
C GLU A 196 -35.37 29.99 6.58
N GLY A 197 -34.39 29.79 5.69
CA GLY A 197 -33.60 30.83 5.06
C GLY A 197 -32.55 31.45 5.98
N PRO A 198 -32.14 32.72 5.72
CA PRO A 198 -31.06 33.37 6.45
C PRO A 198 -31.30 33.41 7.97
N GLN A 199 -30.31 32.98 8.78
CA GLN A 199 -30.38 33.03 10.25
C GLN A 199 -29.08 33.49 10.92
N ILE A 200 -29.23 34.12 12.09
CA ILE A 200 -28.11 34.51 12.95
C ILE A 200 -27.57 33.28 13.68
N GLY A 201 -26.24 33.19 13.81
CA GLY A 201 -25.58 32.07 14.49
C GLY A 201 -26.07 31.83 15.93
N ASP A 202 -26.44 32.89 16.65
CA ASP A 202 -26.98 32.82 18.00
C ASP A 202 -28.35 32.12 18.07
N ILE A 203 -29.20 32.33 17.07
CA ILE A 203 -30.51 31.66 16.97
C ILE A 203 -30.32 30.18 16.68
N LEU A 204 -29.40 29.83 15.77
CA LEU A 204 -29.06 28.44 15.47
C LEU A 204 -28.50 27.73 16.72
N ALA A 205 -27.61 28.38 17.45
CA ALA A 205 -27.03 27.83 18.68
C ALA A 205 -28.06 27.64 19.81
N GLN A 206 -29.05 28.52 19.95
CA GLN A 206 -30.10 28.38 20.97
C GLN A 206 -31.05 27.20 20.71
N ARG A 207 -31.24 26.82 19.44
CA ARG A 207 -32.16 25.74 19.04
C ARG A 207 -31.53 24.36 19.02
N LEU A 208 -30.20 24.28 19.00
CA LEU A 208 -29.47 23.04 19.00
C LEU A 208 -29.03 22.70 20.44
N PRO A 209 -29.12 21.44 20.88
CA PRO A 209 -28.74 21.03 22.23
C PRO A 209 -27.21 20.89 22.40
N PHE A 210 -26.44 21.78 21.76
CA PHE A 210 -24.99 21.74 21.70
C PHE A 210 -24.38 23.12 22.03
N PRO A 211 -23.14 23.18 22.55
CA PRO A 211 -22.51 24.44 22.89
C PRO A 211 -22.38 25.39 21.70
N LYS A 212 -22.59 26.69 21.93
CA LYS A 212 -22.47 27.74 20.90
C LYS A 212 -21.17 27.66 20.10
N LYS A 213 -20.04 27.39 20.78
CA LYS A 213 -18.72 27.24 20.14
C LYS A 213 -18.69 26.12 19.09
N MET A 214 -19.39 25.02 19.34
CA MET A 214 -19.46 23.88 18.42
C MET A 214 -20.28 24.24 17.17
N VAL A 215 -21.43 24.88 17.35
CA VAL A 215 -22.28 25.35 16.25
C VAL A 215 -21.55 26.40 15.41
N GLU A 216 -20.89 27.37 16.03
CA GLU A 216 -20.03 28.36 15.34
C GLU A 216 -18.93 27.69 14.52
N ARG A 217 -18.32 26.63 15.04
CA ARG A 217 -17.27 25.88 14.32
C ARG A 217 -17.81 25.18 13.08
N ILE A 218 -18.99 24.57 13.17
CA ILE A 218 -19.66 23.95 12.01
C ILE A 218 -20.01 25.02 10.96
N LEU A 219 -20.54 26.17 11.38
CA LEU A 219 -20.86 27.28 10.49
C LEU A 219 -19.60 27.78 9.76
N LEU A 220 -18.50 27.99 10.49
CA LEU A 220 -17.21 28.40 9.91
C LEU A 220 -16.66 27.36 8.92
N GLU A 221 -16.77 26.08 9.25
CA GLU A 221 -16.33 25.00 8.36
C GLU A 221 -17.15 24.97 7.07
N LEU A 222 -18.47 25.12 7.18
CA LEU A 222 -19.38 25.17 6.04
C LEU A 222 -19.17 26.44 5.19
N GLU A 223 -18.85 27.57 5.79
CA GLU A 223 -18.46 28.80 5.08
C GLU A 223 -17.14 28.59 4.32
N THR A 224 -16.12 28.03 4.97
CA THR A 224 -14.80 27.75 4.37
C THR A 224 -14.93 26.81 3.16
N ARG A 225 -15.87 25.86 3.22
CA ARG A 225 -16.20 24.93 2.13
C ARG A 225 -17.12 25.53 1.06
N ASN A 226 -17.49 26.81 1.16
CA ASN A 226 -18.42 27.51 0.28
C ASN A 226 -19.82 26.89 0.20
N VAL A 227 -20.25 26.19 1.26
CA VAL A 227 -21.63 25.69 1.38
C VAL A 227 -22.54 26.79 1.93
N LEU A 228 -22.01 27.64 2.83
CA LEU A 228 -22.71 28.78 3.39
C LEU A 228 -22.11 30.10 2.92
N SER A 229 -22.90 31.17 3.02
CA SER A 229 -22.44 32.55 2.93
C SER A 229 -22.97 33.39 4.07
N VAL A 230 -22.18 34.40 4.43
CA VAL A 230 -22.43 35.32 5.53
C VAL A 230 -22.72 36.70 4.97
N GLY A 231 -23.83 37.31 5.39
CA GLY A 231 -24.27 38.62 4.90
C GLY A 231 -25.38 39.22 5.76
N PHE A 232 -25.97 40.34 5.30
CA PHE A 232 -27.14 40.96 5.91
C PHE A 232 -28.33 40.89 4.95
N TYR A 233 -29.06 39.78 4.98
CA TYR A 233 -30.09 39.50 3.98
C TYR A 233 -31.47 40.00 4.43
N LYS A 234 -31.77 39.99 5.73
CA LYS A 234 -33.02 40.51 6.32
C LYS A 234 -32.89 41.93 6.88
N GLN A 235 -31.79 42.64 6.55
CA GLN A 235 -31.49 43.99 7.09
C GLN A 235 -31.40 44.04 8.63
N THR A 236 -30.97 42.94 9.25
CA THR A 236 -30.68 42.86 10.69
C THR A 236 -29.37 43.55 11.05
N ASP A 237 -29.17 43.88 12.33
CA ASP A 237 -27.90 44.45 12.81
C ASP A 237 -26.79 43.40 12.92
N ASP A 238 -27.16 42.12 13.06
CA ASP A 238 -26.25 40.98 13.14
C ASP A 238 -26.16 40.24 11.80
N ALA A 239 -24.98 39.65 11.55
CA ALA A 239 -24.71 38.87 10.35
C ALA A 239 -25.49 37.55 10.34
N GLU A 240 -26.03 37.20 9.18
CA GLU A 240 -26.84 36.02 8.94
C GLU A 240 -26.11 35.05 8.01
N TYR A 241 -26.35 33.76 8.22
CA TYR A 241 -25.87 32.66 7.38
C TYR A 241 -26.99 32.22 6.45
N ILE A 242 -26.69 32.02 5.16
CA ILE A 242 -27.60 31.44 4.15
C ILE A 242 -26.87 30.32 3.39
N LEU A 243 -27.61 29.35 2.82
CA LEU A 243 -27.01 28.42 1.86
C LEU A 243 -26.50 29.18 0.64
N LYS A 244 -25.28 28.86 0.19
CA LYS A 244 -24.65 29.52 -0.96
C LYS A 244 -25.45 29.34 -2.25
N ILE A 245 -26.05 28.16 -2.43
CA ILE A 245 -26.89 27.86 -3.59
C ILE A 245 -28.17 28.70 -3.60
N ASP A 246 -28.75 28.93 -2.42
CA ASP A 246 -29.95 29.75 -2.28
C ASP A 246 -29.62 31.22 -2.53
N GLU A 247 -28.49 31.71 -2.02
CA GLU A 247 -27.98 33.05 -2.35
C GLU A 247 -27.81 33.24 -3.86
N HIS A 248 -27.15 32.29 -4.53
CA HIS A 248 -26.95 32.37 -5.98
C HIS A 248 -28.27 32.40 -6.75
N ARG A 249 -29.23 31.54 -6.38
CA ARG A 249 -30.57 31.50 -7.01
C ARG A 249 -31.37 32.78 -6.78
N LEU A 250 -31.19 33.42 -5.62
CA LEU A 250 -31.83 34.70 -5.28
C LEU A 250 -31.21 35.89 -6.02
N VAL A 251 -29.91 35.87 -6.29
CA VAL A 251 -29.16 37.02 -6.86
C VAL A 251 -28.99 36.94 -8.38
N ASP A 252 -28.61 35.78 -8.92
CA ASP A 252 -28.03 35.67 -10.27
C ASP A 252 -28.69 34.57 -11.13
N GLY A 253 -29.97 34.27 -10.86
CA GLY A 253 -30.79 33.11 -11.32
C GLY A 253 -30.97 32.85 -12.82
N SER A 254 -29.94 33.08 -13.63
CA SER A 254 -29.84 32.86 -15.06
C SER A 254 -29.40 31.44 -15.44
N GLU A 255 -28.68 30.72 -14.56
CA GLU A 255 -28.22 29.34 -14.77
C GLU A 255 -28.66 28.42 -13.62
N ASP A 256 -29.10 27.20 -13.96
CA ASP A 256 -29.39 26.16 -12.97
C ASP A 256 -28.06 25.52 -12.50
N VAL A 257 -27.76 25.69 -11.21
CA VAL A 257 -26.49 25.28 -10.61
C VAL A 257 -26.75 24.20 -9.56
N VAL A 258 -25.90 23.18 -9.55
CA VAL A 258 -25.91 22.08 -8.56
C VAL A 258 -24.91 22.32 -7.43
N GLU A 259 -25.15 21.72 -6.27
CA GLU A 259 -24.20 21.76 -5.17
C GLU A 259 -22.93 20.96 -5.53
N TYR A 260 -21.76 21.54 -5.26
CA TYR A 260 -20.49 20.85 -5.50
C TYR A 260 -20.37 19.53 -4.72
N ARG A 261 -20.99 19.44 -3.54
CA ARG A 261 -20.99 18.22 -2.72
C ARG A 261 -21.67 17.05 -3.46
N TRP A 262 -22.71 17.30 -4.25
CA TRP A 262 -23.38 16.25 -5.03
C TRP A 262 -22.50 15.74 -6.17
N VAL A 263 -21.74 16.64 -6.80
CA VAL A 263 -20.71 16.26 -7.77
C VAL A 263 -19.65 15.37 -7.11
N GLN A 264 -19.16 15.75 -5.91
CA GLN A 264 -18.19 14.94 -5.18
C GLN A 264 -18.75 13.56 -4.81
N ASN A 265 -20.01 13.49 -4.35
CA ASN A 265 -20.67 12.22 -4.01
C ASN A 265 -20.82 11.31 -5.23
N LEU A 266 -21.23 11.83 -6.40
CA LEU A 266 -21.32 11.02 -7.61
C LEU A 266 -19.94 10.51 -8.06
N VAL A 267 -18.90 11.34 -7.94
CA VAL A 267 -17.52 10.91 -8.20
C VAL A 267 -17.09 9.81 -7.23
N LEU A 268 -17.41 9.93 -5.94
CA LEU A 268 -17.14 8.91 -4.92
C LEU A 268 -17.81 7.57 -5.28
N ASP A 269 -19.10 7.60 -5.59
CA ASP A 269 -19.91 6.42 -5.91
C ASP A 269 -19.37 5.67 -7.13
N LYS A 270 -19.04 6.39 -8.21
CA LYS A 270 -18.42 5.79 -9.39
C LYS A 270 -17.04 5.21 -9.09
N THR A 271 -16.25 5.96 -8.33
CA THR A 271 -14.86 5.63 -8.03
C THR A 271 -14.75 4.36 -7.19
N PHE A 272 -15.65 4.17 -6.22
CA PHE A 272 -15.65 3.06 -5.27
C PHE A 272 -16.79 2.07 -5.52
N LYS A 273 -17.27 2.02 -6.76
CA LYS A 273 -18.13 0.92 -7.21
C LYS A 273 -17.41 -0.40 -6.96
N GLN A 274 -18.11 -1.34 -6.33
CA GLN A 274 -17.57 -2.67 -6.08
C GLN A 274 -17.74 -3.58 -7.30
N TYR A 275 -16.66 -4.23 -7.69
CA TYR A 275 -16.58 -5.24 -8.74
C TYR A 275 -16.33 -6.62 -8.13
N ASP A 276 -16.80 -7.66 -8.81
CA ASP A 276 -16.65 -9.05 -8.36
C ASP A 276 -15.22 -9.56 -8.57
N ASP A 277 -14.53 -9.06 -9.58
CA ASP A 277 -13.16 -9.42 -9.92
C ASP A 277 -12.32 -8.18 -10.30
N GLY A 278 -11.00 -8.34 -10.24
CA GLY A 278 -10.09 -7.24 -10.51
C GLY A 278 -9.97 -6.85 -11.99
N PHE A 279 -10.28 -7.73 -12.95
CA PHE A 279 -10.21 -7.41 -14.38
C PHE A 279 -11.35 -6.47 -14.76
N THR A 280 -12.56 -6.75 -14.27
CA THR A 280 -13.71 -5.84 -14.43
C THR A 280 -13.42 -4.45 -13.83
N ALA A 281 -12.67 -4.39 -12.72
CA ALA A 281 -12.21 -3.12 -12.16
C ALA A 281 -11.20 -2.41 -13.09
N PHE A 282 -10.25 -3.13 -13.69
CA PHE A 282 -9.31 -2.54 -14.67
C PHE A 282 -10.03 -1.95 -15.88
N ASP A 283 -11.07 -2.60 -16.39
CA ASP A 283 -11.82 -2.11 -17.55
C ASP A 283 -12.69 -0.89 -17.23
N SER A 284 -13.16 -0.78 -15.99
CA SER A 284 -14.00 0.33 -15.54
C SER A 284 -13.20 1.57 -15.13
N HIS A 285 -11.92 1.41 -14.82
CA HIS A 285 -11.02 2.50 -14.46
C HIS A 285 -10.00 2.78 -15.58
N VAL A 286 -9.28 3.90 -15.50
CA VAL A 286 -8.30 4.28 -16.53
C VAL A 286 -6.97 3.55 -16.30
N LEU A 287 -6.48 3.56 -15.07
CA LEU A 287 -5.27 2.86 -14.66
C LEU A 287 -5.25 2.68 -13.14
N PHE A 288 -4.51 1.67 -12.69
CA PHE A 288 -4.11 1.49 -11.29
C PHE A 288 -2.59 1.55 -11.17
N GLN A 289 -2.08 2.21 -10.13
CA GLN A 289 -0.64 2.30 -9.88
C GLN A 289 -0.19 1.31 -8.81
N LYS A 290 -1.06 1.04 -7.84
CA LYS A 290 -0.76 0.22 -6.68
C LYS A 290 -1.93 -0.69 -6.32
N GLN A 291 -1.63 -1.88 -5.82
CA GLN A 291 -2.62 -2.84 -5.33
C GLN A 291 -3.56 -2.28 -4.24
N GLN A 292 -3.10 -1.34 -3.40
CA GLN A 292 -3.95 -0.69 -2.38
C GLN A 292 -5.19 -0.02 -3.00
N GLU A 293 -5.09 0.42 -4.25
CA GLU A 293 -6.16 1.11 -4.96
C GLU A 293 -7.30 0.14 -5.33
N LEU A 294 -7.08 -1.18 -5.32
CA LEU A 294 -8.13 -2.17 -5.56
C LEU A 294 -8.88 -2.58 -4.28
N LEU A 295 -8.32 -2.31 -3.10
CA LEU A 295 -8.83 -2.82 -1.81
C LEU A 295 -10.30 -2.46 -1.54
N TYR A 296 -10.74 -1.28 -1.99
CA TYR A 296 -12.12 -0.80 -1.80
C TYR A 296 -12.96 -0.85 -3.08
N ARG A 297 -12.43 -1.45 -4.15
CA ARG A 297 -13.08 -1.53 -5.48
C ARG A 297 -13.38 -2.96 -5.89
N VAL A 298 -12.68 -3.95 -5.35
CA VAL A 298 -12.89 -5.37 -5.65
C VAL A 298 -13.32 -6.08 -4.37
N LYS A 299 -14.34 -6.94 -4.46
CA LYS A 299 -14.82 -7.73 -3.32
C LYS A 299 -13.72 -8.69 -2.85
N ASP A 300 -13.52 -8.74 -1.53
CA ASP A 300 -12.58 -9.65 -0.85
C ASP A 300 -11.14 -9.64 -1.41
N PHE A 301 -10.71 -8.50 -1.98
CA PHE A 301 -9.41 -8.38 -2.62
C PHE A 301 -8.24 -8.62 -1.66
N ARG A 302 -7.29 -9.46 -2.08
CA ARG A 302 -6.04 -9.71 -1.37
C ARG A 302 -4.84 -9.21 -2.15
N PHE A 303 -3.82 -8.71 -1.45
CA PHE A 303 -2.58 -8.26 -2.09
C PHE A 303 -1.82 -9.37 -2.82
N LYS A 304 -2.06 -10.65 -2.49
CA LYS A 304 -1.56 -11.78 -3.28
C LYS A 304 -2.17 -11.82 -4.69
N ASP A 305 -3.44 -11.46 -4.85
CA ASP A 305 -4.17 -11.55 -6.12
C ASP A 305 -3.58 -10.57 -7.14
N TRP A 306 -3.02 -9.44 -6.66
CA TRP A 306 -2.28 -8.49 -7.50
C TRP A 306 -1.15 -9.15 -8.29
N GLN A 307 -0.46 -10.16 -7.73
CA GLN A 307 0.58 -10.88 -8.45
C GLN A 307 0.02 -11.64 -9.65
N ASP A 308 -1.10 -12.33 -9.45
CA ASP A 308 -1.74 -13.12 -10.50
C ASP A 308 -2.23 -12.20 -11.62
N MET A 309 -2.83 -11.06 -11.26
CA MET A 309 -3.23 -10.03 -12.22
C MET A 309 -2.05 -9.47 -13.02
N GLN A 310 -0.90 -9.24 -12.39
CA GLN A 310 0.29 -8.73 -13.10
C GLN A 310 0.90 -9.74 -14.08
N LEU A 311 0.62 -11.04 -13.90
CA LEU A 311 1.09 -12.13 -14.76
C LEU A 311 0.09 -12.47 -15.87
N ASP A 312 -1.12 -11.94 -15.78
CA ASP A 312 -2.14 -12.15 -16.79
C ASP A 312 -1.73 -11.55 -18.14
N SER A 313 -2.03 -12.26 -19.21
CA SER A 313 -1.65 -11.87 -20.57
C SER A 313 -2.40 -10.65 -21.08
N ASP A 314 -3.52 -10.25 -20.46
CA ASP A 314 -4.31 -9.09 -20.88
C ASP A 314 -3.96 -7.84 -20.08
N VAL A 315 -3.22 -7.99 -18.98
CA VAL A 315 -2.73 -6.87 -18.19
C VAL A 315 -1.37 -6.41 -18.73
N ILE A 316 -1.26 -5.09 -18.89
CA ILE A 316 -0.05 -4.41 -19.35
C ILE A 316 0.39 -3.36 -18.35
N MET A 317 1.69 -3.13 -18.25
CA MET A 317 2.29 -2.04 -17.49
C MET A 317 3.00 -1.07 -18.43
N GLY A 318 2.72 0.22 -18.31
CA GLY A 318 3.34 1.22 -19.17
C GLY A 318 3.31 2.62 -18.60
N ARG A 319 3.89 3.55 -19.36
CA ARG A 319 3.69 4.99 -19.19
C ARG A 319 2.44 5.39 -19.96
N LEU A 320 1.29 5.28 -19.30
CA LEU A 320 -0.02 5.37 -19.94
C LEU A 320 -0.36 6.84 -20.26
N LEU A 321 -0.87 7.60 -19.29
CA LEU A 321 -1.22 9.02 -19.47
C LEU A 321 -0.21 9.93 -18.78
N HIS A 322 0.22 11.02 -19.44
CA HIS A 322 1.20 11.98 -18.90
C HIS A 322 2.45 11.35 -18.27
N ASN A 323 2.95 10.27 -18.88
CA ASN A 323 4.10 9.50 -18.37
C ASN A 323 3.92 8.90 -16.96
N ARG A 324 2.69 8.82 -16.46
CA ARG A 324 2.38 8.09 -15.23
C ARG A 324 2.51 6.61 -15.49
N MET A 325 3.32 5.95 -14.65
CA MET A 325 3.42 4.50 -14.65
C MET A 325 2.13 3.92 -14.07
N GLY A 326 1.56 2.93 -14.73
CA GLY A 326 0.36 2.25 -14.26
C GLY A 326 0.13 0.93 -14.98
N TYR A 327 -0.83 0.19 -14.47
CA TYR A 327 -1.36 -1.04 -15.04
C TYR A 327 -2.73 -0.75 -15.66
N THR A 328 -3.02 -1.41 -16.78
CA THR A 328 -4.30 -1.37 -17.48
C THR A 328 -4.47 -2.63 -18.32
N THR A 329 -5.63 -2.82 -18.94
CA THR A 329 -5.90 -3.93 -19.85
C THR A 329 -5.56 -3.56 -21.29
N LYS A 330 -5.30 -4.57 -22.13
CA LYS A 330 -5.11 -4.39 -23.57
C LYS A 330 -6.29 -3.70 -24.24
N ASP A 331 -7.51 -4.00 -23.80
CA ASP A 331 -8.75 -3.40 -24.32
C ASP A 331 -8.85 -1.89 -24.06
N THR A 332 -8.11 -1.38 -23.08
CA THR A 332 -8.04 0.04 -22.76
C THR A 332 -7.03 0.80 -23.63
N ILE A 333 -6.11 0.10 -24.32
CA ILE A 333 -5.06 0.72 -25.17
C ILE A 333 -5.64 1.63 -26.27
N PRO A 334 -6.66 1.22 -27.06
CA PRO A 334 -7.23 2.06 -28.13
C PRO A 334 -7.67 3.45 -27.65
N MET A 335 -8.34 3.53 -26.49
CA MET A 335 -8.73 4.79 -25.87
C MET A 335 -7.50 5.62 -25.46
N LEU A 336 -6.52 5.00 -24.80
CA LEU A 336 -5.33 5.71 -24.33
C LEU A 336 -4.51 6.32 -25.48
N LEU A 337 -4.46 5.63 -26.63
CA LEU A 337 -3.83 6.15 -27.84
C LEU A 337 -4.63 7.32 -28.44
N GLY A 338 -5.96 7.26 -28.46
CA GLY A 338 -6.80 8.36 -28.95
C GLY A 338 -6.66 9.66 -28.14
N LEU A 339 -6.37 9.57 -26.83
CA LEU A 339 -6.09 10.72 -25.95
C LEU A 339 -4.70 11.34 -26.14
N LYS A 340 -3.83 10.70 -26.93
CA LYS A 340 -2.48 11.17 -27.24
C LYS A 340 -2.42 11.81 -28.63
N PRO A 341 -1.45 12.70 -28.87
CA PRO A 341 -1.08 13.10 -30.24
C PRO A 341 -0.38 11.95 -30.96
N GLU A 342 -0.23 12.08 -32.28
CA GLU A 342 0.58 11.15 -33.06
C GLU A 342 2.02 11.09 -32.55
N PRO A 343 2.61 9.90 -32.43
CA PRO A 343 3.96 9.73 -31.92
C PRO A 343 5.02 10.17 -32.95
N TRP A 344 6.11 10.74 -32.46
CA TRP A 344 7.31 11.02 -33.27
C TRP A 344 8.33 9.90 -33.09
N ILE A 345 8.68 9.23 -34.18
CA ILE A 345 9.61 8.08 -34.17
C ILE A 345 10.90 8.52 -34.88
N GLY A 346 12.01 8.58 -34.15
CA GLY A 346 13.33 8.84 -34.72
C GLY A 346 13.99 7.57 -35.27
N PRO A 347 15.14 7.69 -35.97
CA PRO A 347 15.79 6.57 -36.64
C PRO A 347 16.20 5.42 -35.70
N MET A 348 16.65 5.76 -34.48
CA MET A 348 17.04 4.77 -33.47
C MET A 348 15.82 4.10 -32.83
N GLU A 349 14.74 4.85 -32.59
CA GLU A 349 13.47 4.29 -32.13
C GLU A 349 12.88 3.31 -33.16
N GLU A 350 12.96 3.65 -34.45
CA GLU A 350 12.48 2.80 -35.54
C GLU A 350 13.25 1.48 -35.63
N GLU A 351 14.58 1.53 -35.52
CA GLU A 351 15.44 0.34 -35.48
C GLU A 351 15.12 -0.56 -34.28
N LEU A 352 14.91 0.02 -33.10
CA LEU A 352 14.53 -0.73 -31.91
C LEU A 352 13.12 -1.33 -32.03
N LEU A 353 12.17 -0.62 -32.63
CA LEU A 353 10.82 -1.13 -32.90
C LEU A 353 10.82 -2.30 -33.87
N LYS A 354 11.68 -2.30 -34.89
CA LYS A 354 11.82 -3.43 -35.83
C LYS A 354 12.24 -4.73 -35.12
N ARG A 355 13.00 -4.62 -34.04
CA ARG A 355 13.43 -5.74 -33.19
C ARG A 355 12.37 -6.21 -32.19
N ILE A 356 11.20 -5.56 -32.17
CA ILE A 356 10.03 -5.96 -31.37
C ILE A 356 8.92 -6.34 -32.38
N PRO A 357 8.79 -7.63 -32.73
CA PRO A 357 7.82 -8.07 -33.74
C PRO A 357 6.36 -7.81 -33.30
N LEU A 358 5.45 -7.77 -34.28
CA LEU A 358 4.03 -7.62 -34.01
C LEU A 358 3.48 -8.91 -33.41
N GLY A 359 2.77 -8.81 -32.28
CA GLY A 359 2.18 -9.98 -31.60
C GLY A 359 3.15 -10.83 -30.79
N GLU A 360 4.46 -10.56 -30.83
CA GLU A 360 5.47 -11.26 -30.04
C GLU A 360 6.03 -10.38 -28.93
N ASN A 361 6.30 -11.01 -27.81
CA ASN A 361 6.85 -10.37 -26.61
C ASN A 361 8.33 -10.71 -26.50
N VAL A 362 9.18 -9.68 -26.39
CA VAL A 362 10.65 -9.86 -26.38
C VAL A 362 11.29 -9.25 -25.15
N THR A 363 12.38 -9.85 -24.69
CA THR A 363 13.18 -9.35 -23.58
C THR A 363 14.05 -8.17 -24.02
N ARG A 364 14.45 -7.35 -23.05
CA ARG A 364 15.45 -6.30 -23.29
C ARG A 364 16.76 -6.83 -23.87
N GLN A 365 17.13 -8.06 -23.52
CA GLN A 365 18.40 -8.65 -23.93
C GLN A 365 18.37 -9.02 -25.42
N GLU A 366 17.25 -9.55 -25.91
CA GLU A 366 17.03 -9.86 -27.33
C GLU A 366 17.00 -8.59 -28.17
N ILE A 367 16.29 -7.55 -27.74
CA ILE A 367 16.26 -6.25 -28.43
C ILE A 367 17.68 -5.67 -28.60
N LEU A 368 18.56 -5.88 -27.60
CA LEU A 368 19.89 -5.30 -27.55
C LEU A 368 21.03 -6.26 -27.97
N ALA A 369 20.72 -7.45 -28.50
CA ALA A 369 21.70 -8.53 -28.68
C ALA A 369 22.89 -8.13 -29.59
N ASP A 370 22.62 -7.45 -30.71
CA ASP A 370 23.63 -7.16 -31.74
C ASP A 370 24.30 -5.79 -31.58
N PHE A 371 23.95 -5.02 -30.55
CA PHE A 371 24.58 -3.73 -30.30
C PHE A 371 25.92 -3.90 -29.58
N PRO A 372 26.98 -3.19 -30.00
CA PRO A 372 28.31 -3.34 -29.43
C PRO A 372 28.35 -2.89 -27.96
N LYS A 373 29.00 -3.70 -27.12
CA LYS A 373 29.11 -3.51 -25.66
C LYS A 373 30.57 -3.19 -25.29
N GLY A 374 30.76 -2.40 -24.23
CA GLY A 374 32.09 -2.00 -23.74
C GLY A 374 32.16 -0.51 -23.42
N ASP A 375 33.21 -0.09 -22.70
CA ASP A 375 33.38 1.30 -22.26
C ASP A 375 33.56 2.27 -23.44
N GLU A 376 34.11 1.81 -24.56
CA GLU A 376 34.30 2.57 -25.80
C GLU A 376 32.97 2.94 -26.49
N HIS A 377 31.90 2.16 -26.27
CA HIS A 377 30.58 2.35 -26.87
C HIS A 377 29.57 2.98 -25.90
N ARG A 378 30.05 3.61 -24.81
CA ARG A 378 29.20 4.17 -23.76
C ARG A 378 28.20 5.23 -24.26
N ALA A 379 28.58 6.02 -25.27
CA ALA A 379 27.69 7.01 -25.89
C ALA A 379 26.50 6.33 -26.59
N LEU A 380 26.77 5.34 -27.44
CA LEU A 380 25.74 4.56 -28.14
C LEU A 380 24.82 3.84 -27.15
N GLN A 381 25.38 3.22 -26.10
CA GLN A 381 24.60 2.53 -25.06
C GLN A 381 23.67 3.48 -24.31
N ARG A 382 24.11 4.73 -24.11
CA ARG A 382 23.27 5.79 -23.54
C ARG A 382 22.14 6.17 -24.49
N ASP A 383 22.44 6.33 -25.78
CA ASP A 383 21.45 6.71 -26.79
C ASP A 383 20.40 5.60 -27.00
N LEU A 384 20.81 4.33 -27.02
CA LEU A 384 19.89 3.17 -27.03
C LEU A 384 18.97 3.16 -25.81
N LYS A 385 19.51 3.47 -24.62
CA LYS A 385 18.71 3.58 -23.39
C LYS A 385 17.69 4.72 -23.48
N TYR A 386 18.05 5.85 -24.07
CA TYR A 386 17.14 6.98 -24.29
C TYR A 386 16.07 6.65 -25.32
N ALA A 387 16.43 6.05 -26.45
CA ALA A 387 15.49 5.63 -27.48
C ALA A 387 14.47 4.61 -26.93
N MET A 388 14.92 3.58 -26.19
CA MET A 388 14.01 2.66 -25.49
C MET A 388 13.10 3.39 -24.49
N SER A 389 13.62 4.38 -23.75
CA SER A 389 12.80 5.18 -22.84
C SER A 389 11.79 6.06 -23.59
N ASN A 390 12.11 6.54 -24.79
CA ASN A 390 11.21 7.32 -25.62
C ASN A 390 10.08 6.46 -26.18
N LEU A 391 10.37 5.22 -26.60
CA LEU A 391 9.35 4.24 -26.99
C LEU A 391 8.33 4.03 -25.87
N GLU A 392 8.79 3.85 -24.63
CA GLU A 392 7.91 3.73 -23.46
C GLU A 392 7.09 5.01 -23.21
N ARG A 393 7.72 6.19 -23.25
CA ARG A 393 7.04 7.49 -22.98
C ARG A 393 5.94 7.80 -23.99
N GLN A 394 6.16 7.43 -25.25
CA GLN A 394 5.19 7.60 -26.32
C GLN A 394 4.17 6.44 -26.39
N MET A 395 4.25 5.47 -25.47
CA MET A 395 3.39 4.28 -25.44
C MET A 395 3.44 3.45 -26.73
N LEU A 396 4.59 3.49 -27.43
CA LEU A 396 4.83 2.63 -28.61
C LEU A 396 5.09 1.17 -28.20
N VAL A 397 5.58 1.00 -26.96
CA VAL A 397 5.79 -0.27 -26.29
C VAL A 397 5.28 -0.20 -24.86
N VAL A 398 4.77 -1.32 -24.37
CA VAL A 398 4.38 -1.55 -22.97
C VAL A 398 5.06 -2.81 -22.46
N LYS A 399 4.91 -3.11 -21.17
CA LYS A 399 5.54 -4.27 -20.54
C LYS A 399 4.50 -5.28 -20.08
N GLN A 400 4.86 -6.54 -20.21
CA GLN A 400 4.18 -7.67 -19.57
C GLN A 400 5.19 -8.42 -18.70
N PHE A 401 4.68 -9.22 -17.77
CA PHE A 401 5.49 -9.99 -16.86
C PHE A 401 5.24 -11.47 -17.01
N GLU A 402 6.32 -12.24 -16.92
CA GLU A 402 6.26 -13.69 -16.91
C GLU A 402 7.03 -14.22 -15.70
N ASP A 403 6.48 -15.23 -15.04
CA ASP A 403 7.15 -15.93 -13.96
C ASP A 403 7.94 -17.11 -14.51
N VAL A 404 9.26 -17.08 -14.34
CA VAL A 404 10.17 -18.11 -14.86
C VAL A 404 10.71 -18.92 -13.69
N VAL A 405 10.55 -20.23 -13.76
CA VAL A 405 11.05 -21.17 -12.74
C VAL A 405 12.56 -20.97 -12.53
N GLY A 406 12.99 -20.95 -11.26
CA GLY A 406 14.40 -20.75 -10.90
C GLY A 406 14.87 -19.28 -10.90
N ARG A 407 14.06 -18.32 -11.41
CA ARG A 407 14.36 -16.89 -11.30
C ARG A 407 13.66 -16.26 -10.10
N ARG A 408 14.41 -15.45 -9.34
CA ARG A 408 13.89 -14.67 -8.20
C ARG A 408 13.08 -13.45 -8.61
N ARG A 409 13.30 -12.93 -9.81
CA ARG A 409 12.60 -11.76 -10.35
C ARG A 409 11.84 -12.17 -11.59
N ARG A 410 10.63 -11.63 -11.73
CA ARG A 410 9.80 -11.79 -12.91
C ARG A 410 10.53 -11.27 -14.15
N LEU A 411 10.38 -11.97 -15.25
CA LEU A 411 10.90 -11.55 -16.54
C LEU A 411 10.03 -10.40 -17.05
N SER A 412 10.65 -9.32 -17.51
CA SER A 412 9.94 -8.21 -18.15
C SER A 412 10.04 -8.36 -19.66
N LEU A 413 8.89 -8.46 -20.30
CA LEU A 413 8.76 -8.58 -21.74
C LEU A 413 8.23 -7.27 -22.32
N PHE A 414 8.80 -6.82 -23.42
CA PHE A 414 8.33 -5.67 -24.18
C PHE A 414 7.28 -6.14 -25.18
N HIS A 415 6.09 -5.56 -25.07
CA HIS A 415 4.97 -5.76 -25.97
C HIS A 415 4.84 -4.55 -26.88
N ARG A 416 4.73 -4.78 -28.19
CA ARG A 416 4.56 -3.72 -29.18
C ARG A 416 3.10 -3.25 -29.22
N VAL A 417 2.90 -1.94 -29.10
CA VAL A 417 1.59 -1.29 -29.27
C VAL A 417 1.46 -0.70 -30.68
N HIS A 418 2.54 -0.09 -31.16
CA HIS A 418 2.55 0.60 -32.45
C HIS A 418 2.33 -0.35 -33.64
N GLY A 419 1.25 -0.11 -34.38
CA GLY A 419 0.84 -0.91 -35.54
C GLY A 419 0.11 -2.22 -35.17
N VAL A 420 -0.23 -2.43 -33.90
CA VAL A 420 -0.99 -3.61 -33.42
C VAL A 420 -2.43 -3.22 -33.07
N TYR A 421 -2.61 -2.13 -32.32
CA TYR A 421 -3.93 -1.69 -31.85
C TYR A 421 -4.44 -0.53 -32.69
N GLU A 422 -5.71 -0.61 -33.09
CA GLU A 422 -6.40 0.49 -33.78
C GLU A 422 -6.73 1.59 -32.77
N THR A 423 -6.39 2.83 -33.11
CA THR A 423 -6.63 3.99 -32.23
C THR A 423 -8.07 4.42 -32.30
N LEU A 424 -8.73 4.59 -31.15
CA LEU A 424 -10.03 5.27 -31.13
C LEU A 424 -9.88 6.74 -31.51
N ASP A 425 -10.93 7.30 -32.11
CA ASP A 425 -10.97 8.74 -32.37
C ASP A 425 -10.93 9.53 -31.05
N PHE A 426 -10.43 10.76 -31.13
CA PHE A 426 -10.20 11.58 -29.94
C PHE A 426 -11.50 11.88 -29.17
N GLU A 427 -12.60 12.16 -29.86
CA GLU A 427 -13.88 12.48 -29.24
C GLU A 427 -14.49 11.27 -28.53
N THR A 428 -14.45 10.08 -29.14
CA THR A 428 -14.91 8.82 -28.53
C THR A 428 -14.04 8.41 -27.36
N SER A 429 -12.71 8.58 -27.47
CA SER A 429 -11.80 8.36 -26.34
C SER A 429 -12.10 9.29 -25.16
N LEU A 430 -12.47 10.54 -25.45
CA LEU A 430 -12.84 11.53 -24.45
C LEU A 430 -14.19 11.20 -23.77
N VAL A 431 -15.18 10.69 -24.52
CA VAL A 431 -16.44 10.20 -23.96
C VAL A 431 -16.19 9.05 -22.99
N GLU A 432 -15.37 8.07 -23.37
CA GLU A 432 -15.07 6.92 -22.51
C GLU A 432 -14.30 7.35 -21.26
N LEU A 433 -13.37 8.31 -21.39
CA LEU A 433 -12.69 8.92 -20.26
C LEU A 433 -13.67 9.63 -19.29
N ILE A 434 -14.62 10.41 -19.82
CA ILE A 434 -15.64 11.10 -19.01
C ILE A 434 -16.62 10.11 -18.37
N ARG A 435 -16.97 9.02 -19.05
CA ARG A 435 -17.80 7.95 -18.48
C ARG A 435 -17.17 7.37 -17.22
N ARG A 436 -15.88 7.02 -17.29
CA ARG A 436 -15.13 6.40 -16.19
C ARG A 436 -14.80 7.35 -15.04
N MET A 437 -14.55 8.63 -15.31
CA MET A 437 -14.04 9.59 -14.30
C MET A 437 -14.98 10.74 -13.95
N GLY A 438 -15.98 11.00 -14.78
CA GLY A 438 -16.89 12.13 -14.68
C GLY A 438 -17.84 12.00 -13.49
N PRO A 439 -18.47 13.09 -13.03
CA PRO A 439 -18.37 14.45 -13.57
C PRO A 439 -16.99 15.06 -13.37
N VAL A 440 -16.47 15.85 -14.31
CA VAL A 440 -15.07 16.34 -14.27
C VAL A 440 -14.92 17.72 -14.92
N LYS A 441 -14.03 18.56 -14.37
CA LYS A 441 -13.72 19.89 -14.93
C LYS A 441 -12.85 19.76 -16.19
N GLY A 442 -13.03 20.67 -17.14
CA GLY A 442 -12.17 20.76 -18.33
C GLY A 442 -10.68 20.95 -17.98
N SER A 443 -10.38 21.70 -16.92
CA SER A 443 -9.00 21.87 -16.40
C SER A 443 -8.42 20.56 -15.85
N THR A 444 -9.23 19.72 -15.19
CA THR A 444 -8.80 18.42 -14.67
C THR A 444 -8.56 17.42 -15.80
N LEU A 445 -9.35 17.45 -16.88
CA LEU A 445 -9.15 16.59 -18.06
C LEU A 445 -7.78 16.81 -18.71
N ARG A 446 -7.17 18.00 -18.58
CA ARG A 446 -5.80 18.27 -19.05
C ARG A 446 -4.76 17.32 -18.43
N PHE A 447 -4.99 16.78 -17.24
CA PHE A 447 -4.07 15.83 -16.60
C PHE A 447 -4.20 14.40 -17.13
N TYR A 448 -5.14 14.16 -18.04
CA TYR A 448 -5.40 12.86 -18.66
C TYR A 448 -5.28 12.91 -20.19
N VAL A 449 -5.38 14.09 -20.80
CA VAL A 449 -5.25 14.30 -22.25
C VAL A 449 -3.90 14.94 -22.58
N SER A 450 -3.16 14.40 -23.56
CA SER A 450 -1.85 14.93 -23.98
C SER A 450 -1.92 15.83 -25.22
N ARG A 451 -3.10 16.06 -25.78
CA ARG A 451 -3.35 17.02 -26.87
C ARG A 451 -3.40 18.47 -26.39
N SER A 452 -3.44 19.42 -27.32
CA SER A 452 -3.55 20.84 -27.00
C SER A 452 -4.85 21.15 -26.25
N PHE A 453 -4.87 22.28 -25.54
CA PHE A 453 -6.08 22.70 -24.84
C PHE A 453 -7.17 23.20 -25.80
N GLU A 454 -6.78 23.80 -26.93
CA GLU A 454 -7.73 24.22 -27.95
C GLU A 454 -8.49 23.01 -28.49
N ASP A 455 -7.78 21.93 -28.85
CA ASP A 455 -8.40 20.69 -29.34
C ASP A 455 -9.36 20.09 -28.32
N LEU A 456 -8.98 20.04 -27.05
CA LEU A 456 -9.83 19.53 -25.97
C LEU A 456 -11.11 20.37 -25.85
N THR A 457 -11.01 21.69 -25.92
CA THR A 457 -12.16 22.59 -25.78
C THR A 457 -13.13 22.44 -26.94
N VAL A 458 -12.61 22.36 -28.18
CA VAL A 458 -13.41 22.13 -29.39
C VAL A 458 -14.12 20.78 -29.32
N ALA A 459 -13.40 19.72 -28.92
CA ALA A 459 -13.97 18.38 -28.76
C ALA A 459 -15.10 18.37 -27.73
N LEU A 460 -14.92 18.99 -26.56
CA LEU A 460 -15.96 19.10 -25.54
C LEU A 460 -17.22 19.81 -26.06
N MET A 461 -17.04 20.92 -26.81
CA MET A 461 -18.16 21.64 -27.43
C MET A 461 -18.92 20.79 -28.46
N ASN A 462 -18.21 20.02 -29.29
CA ASN A 462 -18.83 19.13 -30.28
C ASN A 462 -19.59 17.97 -29.61
N LEU A 463 -19.00 17.39 -28.56
CA LEU A 463 -19.62 16.30 -27.79
C LEU A 463 -20.88 16.77 -27.05
N GLU A 464 -20.87 17.99 -26.51
CA GLU A 464 -22.04 18.62 -25.88
C GLU A 464 -23.14 18.86 -26.93
N LYS A 465 -22.81 19.44 -28.09
CA LYS A 465 -23.78 19.67 -29.18
C LYS A 465 -24.38 18.39 -29.75
N SER A 466 -23.62 17.30 -29.75
CA SER A 466 -24.08 15.99 -30.21
C SER A 466 -24.75 15.15 -29.11
N ASN A 467 -24.93 15.71 -27.90
CA ASN A 467 -25.55 15.08 -26.74
C ASN A 467 -24.88 13.75 -26.33
N ARG A 468 -23.58 13.61 -26.59
CA ARG A 468 -22.77 12.45 -26.13
C ARG A 468 -22.26 12.64 -24.71
N ILE A 469 -22.15 13.90 -24.27
CA ILE A 469 -21.84 14.31 -22.90
C ILE A 469 -22.78 15.46 -22.53
N SER A 470 -22.92 15.72 -21.23
CA SER A 470 -23.68 16.86 -20.72
C SER A 470 -22.81 17.73 -19.81
N LYS A 471 -23.12 19.03 -19.82
CA LYS A 471 -22.47 20.05 -19.00
C LYS A 471 -23.39 20.44 -17.85
N VAL A 472 -22.89 20.33 -16.63
CA VAL A 472 -23.58 20.76 -15.41
C VAL A 472 -22.76 21.86 -14.74
N MET A 473 -23.41 22.94 -14.33
CA MET A 473 -22.77 24.02 -13.59
C MET A 473 -22.81 23.68 -12.10
N ALA A 474 -21.66 23.64 -11.44
CA ALA A 474 -21.58 23.41 -10.00
C ALA A 474 -20.93 24.59 -9.30
N LEU A 475 -21.41 24.93 -8.11
CA LEU A 475 -20.97 26.11 -7.38
C LEU A 475 -19.65 25.84 -6.64
N VAL A 476 -18.55 26.36 -7.17
CA VAL A 476 -17.20 26.22 -6.59
C VAL A 476 -16.54 27.60 -6.50
N PRO A 477 -16.67 28.25 -5.33
CA PRO A 477 -16.91 29.70 -5.12
C PRO A 477 -17.72 30.48 -6.18
N ASP A 478 -17.47 30.22 -7.46
CA ASP A 478 -18.20 30.69 -8.63
C ASP A 478 -18.75 29.49 -9.42
N PRO A 479 -19.80 29.66 -10.26
CA PRO A 479 -20.29 28.59 -11.12
C PRO A 479 -19.19 28.09 -12.08
N GLU A 480 -18.85 26.81 -11.97
CA GLU A 480 -17.89 26.15 -12.85
C GLU A 480 -18.54 24.99 -13.62
N ALA A 481 -18.13 24.82 -14.88
CA ALA A 481 -18.63 23.76 -15.74
C ALA A 481 -17.97 22.39 -15.44
N PHE A 482 -18.79 21.38 -15.20
CA PHE A 482 -18.41 19.97 -15.10
C PHE A 482 -19.04 19.18 -16.25
N TYR A 483 -18.26 18.28 -16.84
CA TYR A 483 -18.71 17.39 -17.91
C TYR A 483 -18.99 16.00 -17.36
N CYS A 484 -20.15 15.44 -17.67
CA CYS A 484 -20.63 14.14 -17.21
C CYS A 484 -21.40 13.41 -18.33
N MET A 485 -21.86 12.19 -18.07
CA MET A 485 -22.75 11.50 -19.01
C MET A 485 -24.17 12.09 -18.95
N PRO A 486 -24.94 12.09 -20.04
CA PRO A 486 -26.29 12.65 -20.04
C PRO A 486 -27.23 12.04 -19.00
N GLU A 487 -27.15 10.72 -18.79
CA GLU A 487 -27.90 9.98 -17.78
C GLU A 487 -27.56 10.37 -16.32
N GLU A 488 -26.47 11.09 -16.09
CA GLU A 488 -26.02 11.50 -14.75
C GLU A 488 -26.57 12.88 -14.33
N VAL A 489 -27.12 13.66 -15.26
CA VAL A 489 -27.65 15.00 -14.97
C VAL A 489 -28.80 14.91 -13.98
N ASP A 490 -29.75 14.00 -14.19
CA ASP A 490 -30.89 13.79 -13.30
C ASP A 490 -30.43 13.36 -11.89
N VAL A 491 -29.35 12.58 -11.82
CA VAL A 491 -28.77 12.11 -10.55
C VAL A 491 -28.15 13.28 -9.77
N LEU A 492 -27.58 14.28 -10.46
CA LEU A 492 -26.99 15.46 -9.85
C LEU A 492 -28.00 16.51 -9.41
N GLN A 493 -29.26 16.42 -9.84
CA GLN A 493 -30.31 17.36 -9.43
C GLN A 493 -31.07 16.92 -8.17
N GLN A 494 -30.90 15.67 -7.73
CA GLN A 494 -31.62 15.11 -6.59
C GLN A 494 -30.72 14.98 -5.35
N PRO A 495 -31.18 15.39 -4.15
CA PRO A 495 -30.47 15.13 -2.91
C PRO A 495 -30.32 13.62 -2.67
N ARG A 496 -29.11 13.16 -2.38
CA ARG A 496 -28.82 11.74 -2.09
C ARG A 496 -28.00 11.59 -0.82
N ARG A 497 -28.20 10.46 -0.15
CA ARG A 497 -27.42 10.05 0.99
C ARG A 497 -25.98 9.77 0.56
N GLU A 498 -25.03 10.40 1.25
CA GLU A 498 -23.60 10.16 1.02
C GLU A 498 -23.16 8.79 1.56
N ASP A 499 -22.31 8.10 0.81
CA ASP A 499 -21.55 6.96 1.31
C ASP A 499 -20.50 7.42 2.31
N ARG A 500 -20.75 7.18 3.60
CA ARG A 500 -19.86 7.53 4.72
C ARG A 500 -18.94 6.38 5.15
N LYS A 501 -18.65 5.39 4.29
CA LYS A 501 -17.68 4.33 4.63
C LYS A 501 -16.27 4.91 4.84
N MET A 502 -15.57 4.37 5.84
CA MET A 502 -14.18 4.73 6.10
C MET A 502 -13.22 4.03 5.13
N ARG A 503 -12.24 4.77 4.60
CA ARG A 503 -11.26 4.26 3.64
C ARG A 503 -9.87 4.84 3.90
N ILE A 504 -8.86 3.98 3.94
CA ILE A 504 -7.45 4.37 4.02
C ILE A 504 -6.84 4.28 2.61
N LEU A 505 -6.59 5.42 1.98
CA LEU A 505 -6.20 5.49 0.57
C LEU A 505 -4.72 5.85 0.41
N THR A 506 -4.18 5.62 -0.79
CA THR A 506 -2.85 6.11 -1.17
C THR A 506 -2.97 7.51 -1.77
N GLN A 507 -1.93 8.34 -1.64
CA GLN A 507 -1.89 9.64 -2.32
C GLN A 507 -1.84 9.52 -3.86
N SER A 508 -1.47 8.34 -4.38
CA SER A 508 -1.48 8.03 -5.81
C SER A 508 -2.85 7.62 -6.33
N ASP A 509 -3.79 7.29 -5.44
CA ASP A 509 -5.12 6.85 -5.84
C ASP A 509 -5.78 7.91 -6.73
N PRO A 510 -6.41 7.52 -7.86
CA PRO A 510 -7.03 8.46 -8.78
C PRO A 510 -8.00 9.44 -8.09
N TYR A 511 -8.75 8.96 -7.09
CA TYR A 511 -9.66 9.79 -6.29
C TYR A 511 -8.92 10.86 -5.48
N VAL A 512 -7.91 10.43 -4.72
CA VAL A 512 -7.13 11.32 -3.85
C VAL A 512 -6.35 12.34 -4.68
N SER A 513 -5.81 11.90 -5.82
CA SER A 513 -5.04 12.77 -6.72
C SER A 513 -5.87 13.94 -7.27
N ARG A 514 -7.18 13.73 -7.45
CA ARG A 514 -8.13 14.74 -7.91
C ARG A 514 -8.40 15.81 -6.85
N PHE A 515 -8.50 15.42 -5.58
CA PHE A 515 -8.80 16.30 -4.45
C PHE A 515 -7.57 16.61 -3.59
N ILE A 516 -6.35 16.45 -4.14
CA ILE A 516 -5.10 16.52 -3.37
C ILE A 516 -4.89 17.86 -2.67
N TRP A 517 -5.44 18.95 -3.22
CA TRP A 517 -5.38 20.27 -2.60
C TRP A 517 -6.26 20.36 -1.34
N GLU A 518 -7.48 19.81 -1.39
CA GLU A 518 -8.39 19.73 -0.25
C GLU A 518 -7.76 18.86 0.86
N VAL A 519 -7.22 17.70 0.49
CA VAL A 519 -6.51 16.81 1.42
C VAL A 519 -5.33 17.51 2.10
N ARG A 520 -4.51 18.23 1.33
CA ARG A 520 -3.34 18.96 1.86
C ARG A 520 -3.73 20.17 2.70
N SER A 521 -4.89 20.76 2.47
CA SER A 521 -5.42 21.87 3.27
C SER A 521 -5.87 21.40 4.65
N VAL A 522 -6.34 20.15 4.76
CA VAL A 522 -6.87 19.60 6.02
C VAL A 522 -5.82 18.80 6.80
N LEU A 523 -5.01 17.99 6.12
CA LEU A 523 -4.10 17.03 6.75
C LEU A 523 -2.61 17.44 6.72
N ASP A 524 -2.34 18.66 6.26
CA ASP A 524 -1.01 19.20 5.93
C ASP A 524 -0.26 18.42 4.84
N ARG A 525 0.84 19.02 4.36
CA ARG A 525 1.73 18.35 3.38
C ARG A 525 2.57 17.28 4.09
N GLY A 526 2.64 16.09 3.50
CA GLY A 526 3.49 15.01 3.99
C GLY A 526 3.34 13.73 3.17
N TRP A 527 4.13 12.71 3.49
CA TRP A 527 4.05 11.38 2.89
C TRP A 527 3.31 10.44 3.84
N TYR A 528 1.99 10.32 3.66
CA TYR A 528 1.12 9.51 4.52
C TYR A 528 -0.01 8.90 3.68
N LEU A 529 -0.71 7.92 4.25
CA LEU A 529 -1.97 7.40 3.69
C LEU A 529 -3.12 8.24 4.27
N PRO A 530 -3.82 9.05 3.47
CA PRO A 530 -4.98 9.78 3.97
C PRO A 530 -6.14 8.83 4.33
N VAL A 531 -6.79 9.13 5.44
CA VAL A 531 -7.99 8.45 5.92
C VAL A 531 -9.19 9.32 5.56
N PHE A 532 -10.12 8.74 4.82
CA PHE A 532 -11.36 9.37 4.39
C PHE A 532 -12.55 8.74 5.10
N LYS A 533 -13.52 9.59 5.43
CA LYS A 533 -14.88 9.20 5.83
C LYS A 533 -15.81 9.78 4.77
N GLY A 534 -16.27 8.94 3.84
CA GLY A 534 -16.92 9.41 2.62
C GLY A 534 -16.02 10.35 1.82
N ILE A 535 -16.50 11.57 1.55
CA ILE A 535 -15.71 12.56 0.81
C ILE A 535 -14.71 13.35 1.68
N ASP A 536 -14.85 13.28 3.01
CA ASP A 536 -14.08 14.10 3.94
C ASP A 536 -12.75 13.45 4.32
N PRO A 537 -11.59 14.12 4.11
CA PRO A 537 -10.34 13.69 4.72
C PRO A 537 -10.38 13.99 6.22
N ILE A 538 -10.30 12.95 7.06
CA ILE A 538 -10.44 13.07 8.52
C ILE A 538 -9.16 12.75 9.29
N GLY A 539 -8.20 12.07 8.66
CA GLY A 539 -7.03 11.56 9.35
C GLY A 539 -5.90 11.13 8.42
N LYS A 540 -4.78 10.71 8.99
CA LYS A 540 -3.61 10.26 8.22
C LYS A 540 -2.87 9.14 8.94
N VAL A 541 -2.36 8.19 8.16
CA VAL A 541 -1.51 7.11 8.64
C VAL A 541 -0.10 7.28 8.09
N LEU A 542 0.87 7.52 8.99
CA LEU A 542 2.28 7.61 8.63
C LEU A 542 2.95 6.25 8.86
N MET A 543 2.91 5.40 7.82
CA MET A 543 3.52 4.08 7.84
C MET A 543 4.51 3.88 6.69
N PHE A 544 5.51 3.04 6.90
CA PHE A 544 6.46 2.62 5.86
C PHE A 544 7.00 1.22 6.16
N LYS A 545 7.29 0.48 5.10
CA LYS A 545 7.94 -0.82 5.18
C LYS A 545 9.43 -0.62 5.46
N VAL A 546 9.91 -1.12 6.60
CA VAL A 546 11.33 -1.17 6.95
C VAL A 546 11.75 -2.62 7.00
N ASN A 547 12.69 -3.03 6.15
CA ASN A 547 13.09 -4.43 6.03
C ASN A 547 11.87 -5.35 5.83
N ASP A 548 11.55 -6.13 6.85
CA ASP A 548 10.54 -7.19 6.84
C ASP A 548 9.34 -6.88 7.77
N TYR A 549 9.19 -5.63 8.24
CA TYR A 549 8.06 -5.19 9.08
C TYR A 549 7.54 -3.79 8.70
N LEU A 550 6.34 -3.44 9.17
CA LEU A 550 5.76 -2.10 9.05
C LEU A 550 6.13 -1.26 10.26
N VAL A 551 6.66 -0.07 10.02
CA VAL A 551 6.83 0.97 11.04
C VAL A 551 5.71 1.98 10.86
N ILE A 552 4.88 2.11 11.88
CA ILE A 552 3.84 3.11 12.03
C ILE A 552 4.40 4.20 12.94
N LYS A 553 4.88 5.30 12.35
CA LYS A 553 5.46 6.40 13.12
C LYS A 553 4.40 7.15 13.90
N ASP A 554 3.29 7.46 13.25
CA ASP A 554 2.19 8.20 13.84
C ASP A 554 0.88 7.91 13.10
N LEU A 555 -0.22 8.04 13.82
CA LEU A 555 -1.59 7.79 13.36
C LEU A 555 -2.47 8.92 13.84
N HIS A 556 -3.05 9.70 12.93
CA HIS A 556 -3.94 10.79 13.31
C HIS A 556 -5.37 10.45 12.91
N VAL A 557 -6.23 10.17 13.88
CA VAL A 557 -7.64 9.84 13.66
C VAL A 557 -8.48 10.39 14.82
N PRO A 558 -9.64 11.02 14.55
CA PRO A 558 -10.53 11.47 15.62
C PRO A 558 -11.13 10.31 16.42
N THR A 559 -11.26 10.48 17.73
CA THR A 559 -11.72 9.45 18.67
C THR A 559 -13.10 8.90 18.32
N ALA A 560 -14.01 9.75 17.82
CA ALA A 560 -15.36 9.35 17.41
C ALA A 560 -15.40 8.29 16.30
N TYR A 561 -14.30 8.11 15.55
CA TYR A 561 -14.22 7.16 14.43
C TYR A 561 -13.22 6.03 14.67
N LEU A 562 -12.73 5.88 15.90
CA LEU A 562 -11.66 4.95 16.24
C LEU A 562 -12.00 3.49 15.89
N ASP A 563 -13.21 3.02 16.18
CA ASP A 563 -13.62 1.63 15.94
C ASP A 563 -13.71 1.33 14.42
N GLU A 564 -14.33 2.23 13.66
CA GLU A 564 -14.38 2.12 12.20
C GLU A 564 -12.99 2.17 11.56
N PHE A 565 -12.13 3.04 12.08
CA PHE A 565 -10.74 3.12 11.66
C PHE A 565 -9.99 1.83 11.93
N CYS A 566 -10.14 1.25 13.13
CA CYS A 566 -9.49 -0.01 13.48
C CYS A 566 -9.91 -1.13 12.51
N THR A 567 -11.17 -1.19 12.11
CA THR A 567 -11.68 -2.15 11.12
C THR A 567 -11.00 -1.96 9.75
N ALA A 568 -10.97 -0.73 9.24
CA ALA A 568 -10.32 -0.42 7.96
C ALA A 568 -8.78 -0.64 8.02
N PHE A 569 -8.19 -0.37 9.17
CA PHE A 569 -6.76 -0.51 9.41
C PHE A 569 -6.34 -1.97 9.53
N GLU A 570 -7.15 -2.79 10.19
CA GLU A 570 -6.96 -4.24 10.24
C GLU A 570 -6.96 -4.85 8.85
N LEU A 571 -7.94 -4.53 8.01
CA LEU A 571 -8.01 -5.00 6.62
C LEU A 571 -6.71 -4.67 5.85
N LEU A 572 -6.17 -3.46 6.05
CA LEU A 572 -4.90 -3.03 5.44
C LEU A 572 -3.70 -3.83 5.98
N LEU A 573 -3.63 -4.06 7.30
CA LEU A 573 -2.54 -4.80 7.96
C LEU A 573 -2.55 -6.28 7.57
N GLU A 574 -3.72 -6.92 7.50
CA GLU A 574 -3.87 -8.31 7.05
C GLU A 574 -3.41 -8.48 5.60
N ASN A 575 -3.74 -7.53 4.73
CA ASN A 575 -3.29 -7.53 3.35
C ASN A 575 -1.76 -7.38 3.23
N HIS A 576 -1.12 -6.60 4.11
CA HIS A 576 0.34 -6.51 4.13
C HIS A 576 1.04 -7.84 4.49
N ALA A 577 0.36 -8.74 5.22
CA ALA A 577 0.90 -10.07 5.53
C ALA A 577 1.19 -10.90 4.26
N ASP A 578 0.37 -10.73 3.21
CA ASP A 578 0.55 -11.36 1.89
C ASP A 578 1.84 -10.88 1.20
N GLN A 579 2.35 -9.68 1.53
CA GLN A 579 3.63 -9.16 1.02
C GLN A 579 4.84 -9.57 1.87
N LEU A 580 4.68 -10.65 2.64
CA LEU A 580 5.66 -11.14 3.59
C LEU A 580 5.90 -10.17 4.77
N VAL A 581 5.02 -9.19 5.00
CA VAL A 581 5.15 -8.19 6.07
C VAL A 581 3.98 -8.32 7.07
N ASP A 582 4.21 -9.08 8.12
CA ASP A 582 3.19 -9.51 9.08
C ASP A 582 3.46 -9.01 10.51
N VAL A 583 4.52 -8.24 10.71
CA VAL A 583 4.79 -7.50 11.95
C VAL A 583 4.57 -6.02 11.69
N ALA A 584 3.84 -5.37 12.60
CA ALA A 584 3.68 -3.92 12.61
C ALA A 584 4.07 -3.35 13.97
N VAL A 585 4.84 -2.28 13.96
CA VAL A 585 5.35 -1.60 15.16
C VAL A 585 4.86 -0.16 15.16
N MET A 586 4.21 0.26 16.23
CA MET A 586 3.64 1.59 16.39
C MET A 586 4.27 2.32 17.58
N SER A 587 4.66 3.58 17.34
CA SER A 587 5.31 4.42 18.36
C SER A 587 4.41 5.52 18.90
N ASN A 588 3.61 6.16 18.04
CA ASN A 588 2.75 7.27 18.39
C ASN A 588 1.34 7.10 17.82
N PHE A 589 0.38 7.70 18.51
CA PHE A 589 -1.00 7.86 18.08
C PHE A 589 -1.47 9.27 18.49
N ASN A 590 -2.04 10.02 17.55
CA ASN A 590 -2.39 11.44 17.66
C ASN A 590 -1.23 12.30 18.21
N SER A 591 0.00 12.05 17.74
CA SER A 591 1.23 12.70 18.22
C SER A 591 1.61 12.44 19.69
N GLU A 592 0.87 11.59 20.40
CA GLU A 592 1.20 11.13 21.74
C GLU A 592 1.91 9.78 21.71
N PRO A 593 2.89 9.52 22.60
CA PRO A 593 3.50 8.19 22.72
C PRO A 593 2.46 7.14 23.10
N VAL A 594 2.58 5.93 22.55
CA VAL A 594 1.63 4.84 22.84
C VAL A 594 1.57 4.43 24.32
N THR A 595 2.58 4.78 25.12
CA THR A 595 2.60 4.57 26.57
C THR A 595 1.56 5.42 27.31
N ASN A 596 1.18 6.56 26.74
CA ASN A 596 0.31 7.56 27.37
C ASN A 596 -1.13 7.48 26.87
N LEU A 597 -1.45 6.48 26.03
CA LEU A 597 -2.82 6.30 25.52
C LEU A 597 -3.79 6.00 26.66
N ASP A 598 -4.98 6.58 26.54
CA ASP A 598 -6.12 6.25 27.37
C ASP A 598 -6.54 4.79 27.16
N ASP A 599 -7.20 4.21 28.16
CA ASP A 599 -7.56 2.78 28.16
C ASP A 599 -8.53 2.42 27.02
N THR A 600 -9.34 3.37 26.53
CA THR A 600 -10.27 3.11 25.43
C THR A 600 -9.54 2.98 24.10
N THR A 601 -8.63 3.93 23.80
CA THR A 601 -7.78 3.87 22.60
C THR A 601 -6.87 2.65 22.62
N ARG A 602 -6.28 2.34 23.79
CA ARG A 602 -5.47 1.12 23.96
C ARG A 602 -6.29 -0.13 23.65
N SER A 603 -7.48 -0.26 24.22
CA SER A 603 -8.34 -1.44 24.03
C SER A 603 -8.77 -1.62 22.57
N ALA A 604 -9.04 -0.52 21.84
CA ALA A 604 -9.37 -0.59 20.41
C ALA A 604 -8.19 -1.11 19.58
N LEU A 605 -6.97 -0.62 19.85
CA LEU A 605 -5.76 -1.08 19.15
C LEU A 605 -5.38 -2.50 19.53
N GLU A 606 -5.60 -2.91 20.78
CA GLU A 606 -5.43 -4.29 21.23
C GLU A 606 -6.41 -5.26 20.55
N SER A 607 -7.64 -4.80 20.24
CA SER A 607 -8.65 -5.62 19.55
C SER A 607 -8.22 -6.03 18.15
N ILE A 608 -7.42 -5.20 17.46
CA ILE A 608 -6.81 -5.52 16.16
C ILE A 608 -5.41 -6.14 16.31
N GLY A 609 -5.08 -6.69 17.48
CA GLY A 609 -3.90 -7.53 17.71
C GLY A 609 -2.60 -6.80 18.06
N PHE A 610 -2.62 -5.49 18.35
CA PHE A 610 -1.45 -4.83 18.93
C PHE A 610 -1.29 -5.19 20.41
N LYS A 611 -0.05 -5.29 20.89
CA LYS A 611 0.27 -5.49 22.31
C LYS A 611 1.36 -4.52 22.73
N MET A 612 1.27 -3.99 23.95
CA MET A 612 2.31 -3.15 24.53
C MET A 612 3.61 -3.94 24.73
N ALA A 613 4.73 -3.37 24.28
CA ALA A 613 6.08 -3.91 24.41
C ALA A 613 7.08 -2.76 24.61
N GLY A 614 7.38 -2.44 25.88
CA GLY A 614 8.20 -1.28 26.23
C GLY A 614 7.51 0.02 25.86
N GLU A 615 8.20 0.88 25.08
CA GLU A 615 7.68 2.17 24.62
C GLU A 615 6.89 2.09 23.30
N ARG A 616 6.63 0.89 22.77
CA ARG A 616 5.97 0.66 21.48
C ARG A 616 4.84 -0.35 21.59
N MET A 617 3.90 -0.32 20.63
CA MET A 617 2.90 -1.37 20.45
C MET A 617 3.23 -2.20 19.22
N ILE A 618 3.08 -3.53 19.32
CA ILE A 618 3.49 -4.47 18.28
C ILE A 618 2.38 -5.47 17.97
N ARG A 619 2.10 -5.66 16.67
CA ARG A 619 1.18 -6.68 16.13
C ARG A 619 2.00 -7.78 15.46
N GLY A 620 1.62 -9.04 15.68
CA GLY A 620 2.13 -10.21 14.93
C GLY A 620 3.54 -10.70 15.30
N GLY A 621 4.13 -10.21 16.39
CA GLY A 621 5.45 -10.63 16.87
C GLY A 621 5.66 -10.37 18.36
N VAL A 622 6.62 -11.08 18.95
CA VAL A 622 7.03 -10.96 20.36
C VAL A 622 8.26 -10.05 20.49
N VAL A 623 8.39 -9.35 21.61
CA VAL A 623 9.63 -8.64 21.96
C VAL A 623 10.25 -9.31 23.17
N ASP A 624 11.34 -10.01 22.92
CA ASP A 624 12.18 -10.63 23.95
C ASP A 624 13.64 -10.56 23.48
N PRO A 625 14.22 -9.35 23.43
CA PRO A 625 15.55 -9.16 22.90
C PRO A 625 16.56 -9.80 23.86
N GLN A 626 17.33 -10.76 23.33
CA GLN A 626 18.44 -11.38 24.02
C GLN A 626 19.77 -10.77 23.52
N PRO A 627 20.81 -10.71 24.36
CA PRO A 627 22.14 -10.32 23.91
C PRO A 627 22.60 -11.19 22.74
N ARG A 628 23.13 -10.55 21.70
CA ARG A 628 23.59 -11.21 20.46
C ARG A 628 24.55 -12.38 20.71
N GLU A 629 25.43 -12.22 21.70
CA GLU A 629 26.40 -13.24 22.08
C GLU A 629 25.73 -14.58 22.45
N ILE A 630 24.54 -14.56 23.05
CA ILE A 630 23.83 -15.78 23.46
C ILE A 630 23.39 -16.56 22.22
N ALA A 631 22.79 -15.88 21.24
CA ALA A 631 22.38 -16.48 19.98
C ALA A 631 23.58 -17.03 19.18
N GLU A 632 24.69 -16.31 19.17
CA GLU A 632 25.92 -16.74 18.49
C GLU A 632 26.60 -17.92 19.20
N ARG A 633 26.57 -17.98 20.55
CA ARG A 633 27.06 -19.15 21.31
C ARG A 633 26.25 -20.40 20.99
N ALA A 634 24.92 -20.31 20.98
CA ALA A 634 24.05 -21.41 20.58
C ALA A 634 24.37 -21.87 19.16
N LEU A 635 24.55 -20.92 18.23
CA LEU A 635 24.85 -21.19 16.83
C LEU A 635 26.15 -21.99 16.69
N PHE A 636 27.23 -21.53 17.33
CA PHE A 636 28.52 -22.23 17.25
C PHE A 636 28.52 -23.58 17.96
N TYR A 637 27.72 -23.73 19.01
CA TYR A 637 27.54 -25.01 19.70
C TYR A 637 26.86 -26.03 18.78
N GLN A 638 25.74 -25.65 18.16
CA GLN A 638 24.94 -26.49 17.27
C GLN A 638 25.68 -26.88 15.99
N HIS A 639 26.51 -25.98 15.43
CA HIS A 639 27.30 -26.24 14.23
C HIS A 639 28.71 -26.83 14.51
N HIS A 640 28.95 -27.34 15.71
CA HIS A 640 30.20 -28.03 16.10
C HIS A 640 31.48 -27.19 15.99
N LEU A 641 31.38 -25.86 16.11
CA LEU A 641 32.54 -24.95 16.14
C LEU A 641 33.01 -24.63 17.56
N HIS A 642 32.12 -24.81 18.55
CA HIS A 642 32.42 -24.60 19.95
C HIS A 642 33.41 -25.66 20.49
N GLN A 643 34.35 -25.28 21.36
CA GLN A 643 35.38 -26.19 21.88
C GLN A 643 34.88 -27.44 22.63
N LYS A 644 33.59 -27.48 23.00
CA LYS A 644 32.94 -28.63 23.66
C LYS A 644 32.20 -29.56 22.69
N THR A 645 31.94 -29.11 21.46
CA THR A 645 31.13 -29.86 20.48
C THR A 645 31.89 -30.23 19.21
N ARG A 646 33.14 -29.77 19.06
CA ARG A 646 34.04 -30.22 18.00
C ARG A 646 34.17 -31.74 18.02
N HIS A 647 34.28 -32.32 16.84
CA HIS A 647 34.50 -33.75 16.68
C HIS A 647 35.96 -34.11 16.98
N GLU A 648 36.19 -35.35 17.42
CA GLU A 648 37.53 -35.83 17.78
C GLU A 648 38.51 -35.73 16.59
N HIS A 649 38.08 -36.14 15.39
CA HIS A 649 38.90 -36.23 14.18
C HIS A 649 38.14 -35.82 12.91
N GLU A 650 38.88 -35.52 11.84
CA GLU A 650 38.36 -35.04 10.55
C GLU A 650 37.35 -35.98 9.88
N SER A 651 37.55 -37.30 10.00
CA SER A 651 36.65 -38.30 9.41
C SER A 651 35.26 -38.32 10.05
N ALA A 652 35.15 -37.95 11.33
CA ALA A 652 33.86 -37.85 12.02
C ALA A 652 33.11 -36.58 11.60
N ALA A 653 33.83 -35.47 11.44
CA ALA A 653 33.23 -34.20 11.01
C ALA A 653 32.72 -34.23 9.57
N VAL A 654 33.46 -34.84 8.63
CA VAL A 654 33.02 -34.98 7.22
C VAL A 654 31.71 -35.75 7.10
N LYS A 655 31.44 -36.70 8.00
CA LYS A 655 30.18 -37.47 7.99
C LYS A 655 28.98 -36.69 8.51
N LYS A 656 29.21 -35.58 9.20
CA LYS A 656 28.14 -34.76 9.78
C LYS A 656 27.86 -33.44 9.06
N VAL A 657 28.74 -33.02 8.17
CA VAL A 657 28.53 -31.83 7.34
C VAL A 657 28.15 -32.27 5.94
N ASP A 658 26.97 -31.85 5.48
CA ASP A 658 26.46 -32.23 4.15
C ASP A 658 27.33 -31.70 2.99
N GLU A 659 27.91 -30.50 3.16
CA GLU A 659 28.70 -29.81 2.14
C GLU A 659 30.03 -29.28 2.70
N VAL A 660 31.15 -29.73 2.14
CA VAL A 660 32.49 -29.25 2.52
C VAL A 660 33.19 -28.64 1.32
N ARG A 661 33.66 -27.39 1.44
CA ARG A 661 34.31 -26.67 0.35
C ARG A 661 35.83 -26.82 0.33
N ASP A 662 36.46 -26.74 1.50
CA ASP A 662 37.91 -26.85 1.66
C ASP A 662 38.30 -27.31 3.07
N ASP A 663 39.59 -27.59 3.26
CA ASP A 663 40.18 -28.00 4.53
C ASP A 663 40.00 -26.95 5.64
N PHE A 664 40.00 -25.65 5.30
CA PHE A 664 39.82 -24.57 6.26
C PHE A 664 38.44 -24.62 6.93
N ALA A 665 37.37 -24.82 6.15
CA ALA A 665 36.01 -24.94 6.67
C ALA A 665 35.86 -26.15 7.62
N LEU A 666 36.55 -27.26 7.33
CA LEU A 666 36.44 -28.49 8.11
C LEU A 666 37.29 -28.44 9.39
N ARG A 667 38.47 -27.82 9.34
CA ARG A 667 39.42 -27.75 10.48
C ARG A 667 38.78 -27.16 11.74
N GLY A 668 37.92 -26.15 11.58
CA GLY A 668 37.21 -25.52 12.69
C GLY A 668 36.37 -26.50 13.53
N ARG A 669 35.85 -27.56 12.90
CA ARG A 669 34.92 -28.55 13.50
C ARG A 669 35.60 -29.77 14.13
N CYS A 670 36.93 -29.87 14.07
CA CYS A 670 37.67 -31.07 14.51
C CYS A 670 38.81 -30.69 15.45
N GLU A 671 39.00 -31.41 16.55
CA GLU A 671 40.14 -31.19 17.46
C GLU A 671 41.47 -31.54 16.78
N LEU A 672 41.55 -32.74 16.21
CA LEU A 672 42.70 -33.21 15.43
C LEU A 672 42.37 -33.16 13.93
N TYR A 673 43.37 -32.80 13.13
CA TYR A 673 43.28 -32.77 11.67
C TYR A 673 44.60 -33.28 11.10
N ARG A 674 44.58 -34.47 10.50
CA ARG A 674 45.79 -35.15 9.99
C ARG A 674 45.71 -35.45 8.50
N VAL A 675 44.52 -35.70 8.00
CA VAL A 675 44.25 -36.09 6.62
C VAL A 675 43.54 -34.95 5.88
N ASP A 676 43.97 -34.69 4.64
CA ASP A 676 43.40 -33.65 3.79
C ASP A 676 42.05 -34.07 3.17
N LEU A 677 41.27 -33.07 2.73
CA LEU A 677 39.93 -33.30 2.18
C LEU A 677 39.94 -34.22 0.96
N LYS A 678 40.99 -34.18 0.13
CA LYS A 678 41.11 -35.06 -1.04
C LYS A 678 41.26 -36.53 -0.65
N SER A 679 42.09 -36.83 0.35
CA SER A 679 42.23 -38.20 0.85
C SER A 679 40.94 -38.68 1.52
N MET A 680 40.25 -37.80 2.26
CA MET A 680 38.94 -38.11 2.85
C MET A 680 37.85 -38.34 1.79
N ALA A 681 37.87 -37.58 0.69
CA ALA A 681 36.94 -37.76 -0.42
C ALA A 681 37.08 -39.15 -1.05
N SER A 682 38.31 -39.67 -1.16
CA SER A 682 38.57 -41.05 -1.58
C SER A 682 38.02 -42.09 -0.58
N ALA A 683 38.26 -41.89 0.72
CA ALA A 683 37.82 -42.82 1.77
C ALA A 683 36.29 -42.90 1.89
N ASN A 684 35.59 -41.76 1.76
CA ASN A 684 34.14 -41.65 1.91
C ASN A 684 33.38 -41.64 0.57
N ARG A 685 34.06 -41.83 -0.57
CA ARG A 685 33.48 -41.78 -1.92
C ARG A 685 32.67 -40.50 -2.19
N LEU A 686 33.23 -39.36 -1.79
CA LEU A 686 32.62 -38.06 -2.04
C LEU A 686 32.83 -37.64 -3.50
N HIS A 687 31.87 -36.87 -3.99
CA HIS A 687 31.90 -36.29 -5.33
C HIS A 687 32.04 -34.78 -5.22
N GLN A 688 32.67 -34.16 -6.21
CA GLN A 688 32.77 -32.72 -6.36
C GLN A 688 31.68 -32.23 -7.32
N GLY A 689 30.87 -31.28 -6.86
CA GLY A 689 29.78 -30.70 -7.64
C GLY A 689 29.47 -29.28 -7.20
N VAL A 690 28.39 -28.70 -7.72
CA VAL A 690 27.96 -27.34 -7.38
C VAL A 690 26.77 -27.43 -6.42
N ASN A 691 26.77 -26.62 -5.34
CA ASN A 691 25.64 -26.54 -4.41
C ASN A 691 24.57 -25.52 -4.83
N LEU A 692 23.51 -25.33 -4.05
CA LEU A 692 22.43 -24.38 -4.36
C LEU A 692 22.85 -22.90 -4.29
N ARG A 693 24.03 -22.62 -3.72
CA ARG A 693 24.64 -21.28 -3.64
C ARG A 693 25.61 -21.00 -4.79
N GLY A 694 25.82 -21.96 -5.70
CA GLY A 694 26.71 -21.80 -6.86
C GLY A 694 28.20 -22.03 -6.56
N HIS A 695 28.54 -22.58 -5.39
CA HIS A 695 29.92 -22.91 -5.03
C HIS A 695 30.24 -24.37 -5.33
N GLN A 696 31.50 -24.64 -5.69
CA GLN A 696 32.00 -26.02 -5.80
C GLN A 696 32.24 -26.59 -4.40
N VAL A 697 31.67 -27.77 -4.13
CA VAL A 697 31.73 -28.46 -2.84
C VAL A 697 31.92 -29.96 -3.03
N TRP A 698 32.42 -30.63 -1.99
CA TRP A 698 32.45 -32.07 -1.83
C TRP A 698 31.25 -32.52 -1.00
N ALA A 699 30.50 -33.50 -1.50
CA ALA A 699 29.35 -34.09 -0.83
C ALA A 699 29.10 -35.53 -1.29
N THR A 700 28.15 -36.23 -0.65
CA THR A 700 27.72 -37.57 -1.08
C THR A 700 26.97 -37.49 -2.42
N TYR A 701 26.93 -38.61 -3.16
CA TYR A 701 26.18 -38.66 -4.43
C TYR A 701 24.67 -38.42 -4.20
N GLU A 702 24.12 -39.00 -3.14
CA GLU A 702 22.72 -38.84 -2.72
C GLU A 702 22.37 -37.37 -2.46
N HIS A 703 23.26 -36.62 -1.80
CA HIS A 703 23.07 -35.18 -1.61
C HIS A 703 22.91 -34.44 -2.94
N PHE A 704 23.76 -34.73 -3.93
CA PHE A 704 23.63 -34.11 -5.26
C PHE A 704 22.36 -34.52 -6.00
N GLN A 705 21.83 -35.73 -5.79
CA GLN A 705 20.52 -36.12 -6.32
C GLN A 705 19.40 -35.25 -5.74
N ASN A 706 19.42 -35.03 -4.42
CA ASN A 706 18.48 -34.14 -3.74
C ASN A 706 18.60 -32.69 -4.23
N LEU A 707 19.83 -32.18 -4.38
CA LEU A 707 20.07 -30.84 -4.91
C LEU A 707 19.56 -30.68 -6.35
N LEU A 708 19.76 -31.69 -7.20
CA LEU A 708 19.25 -31.69 -8.57
C LEU A 708 17.72 -31.71 -8.60
N ALA A 709 17.08 -32.53 -7.74
CA ALA A 709 15.63 -32.56 -7.60
C ALA A 709 15.06 -31.22 -7.12
N ILE A 710 15.72 -30.55 -6.17
CA ILE A 710 15.33 -29.23 -5.68
C ILE A 710 15.39 -28.18 -6.81
N ARG A 711 16.48 -28.17 -7.60
CA ARG A 711 16.64 -27.28 -8.77
C ARG A 711 15.55 -27.53 -9.80
N GLY A 712 15.30 -28.79 -10.15
CA GLY A 712 14.26 -29.22 -11.07
C GLY A 712 14.31 -28.52 -12.43
N GLU A 713 15.50 -28.15 -12.87
CA GLU A 713 15.77 -27.62 -14.22
C GLU A 713 16.09 -28.80 -15.15
N PRO A 714 15.48 -28.90 -16.34
CA PRO A 714 15.88 -29.91 -17.30
C PRO A 714 17.29 -29.63 -17.83
N PRO A 715 18.03 -30.67 -18.26
CA PRO A 715 19.29 -30.46 -18.95
C PRO A 715 19.07 -29.83 -20.33
N GLU A 716 20.04 -29.03 -20.79
CA GLU A 716 20.04 -28.47 -22.14
C GLU A 716 19.99 -29.58 -23.19
N GLU A 717 19.06 -29.49 -24.15
CA GLU A 717 18.83 -30.52 -25.18
C GLU A 717 20.09 -30.84 -25.99
N GLU A 718 20.89 -29.80 -26.31
CA GLU A 718 22.15 -29.94 -27.04
C GLU A 718 23.24 -30.73 -26.29
N LEU A 719 23.09 -30.95 -24.98
CA LEU A 719 24.09 -31.58 -24.13
C LEU A 719 23.68 -33.00 -23.66
N TRP A 720 22.59 -33.56 -24.18
CA TRP A 720 22.10 -34.89 -23.78
C TRP A 720 23.09 -36.02 -24.04
N ASP A 721 23.79 -36.00 -25.17
CA ASP A 721 24.79 -37.01 -25.53
C ASP A 721 25.87 -37.15 -24.45
N ILE A 722 26.24 -36.03 -23.82
CA ILE A 722 27.23 -36.00 -22.73
C ILE A 722 26.68 -36.67 -21.48
N ILE A 723 25.42 -36.38 -21.14
CA ILE A 723 24.71 -36.95 -19.98
C ILE A 723 24.56 -38.46 -20.13
N GLU A 724 24.21 -38.94 -21.33
CA GLU A 724 24.08 -40.36 -21.62
C GLU A 724 25.44 -41.07 -21.54
N PHE A 725 26.49 -40.50 -22.14
CA PHE A 725 27.84 -41.06 -22.09
C PHE A 725 28.33 -41.24 -20.65
N PHE A 726 28.22 -40.20 -19.82
CA PHE A 726 28.67 -40.23 -18.41
C PHE A 726 27.71 -40.96 -17.45
N SER A 727 26.60 -41.49 -17.97
CA SER A 727 25.72 -42.39 -17.21
C SER A 727 26.26 -43.81 -17.16
N THR A 728 27.10 -44.20 -18.14
CA THR A 728 27.64 -45.55 -18.31
C THR A 728 29.17 -45.58 -18.23
N ASN A 729 29.84 -44.50 -18.64
CA ASN A 729 31.30 -44.34 -18.58
C ASN A 729 31.68 -43.21 -17.62
N SER A 730 32.91 -43.23 -17.09
CA SER A 730 33.41 -42.16 -16.20
C SER A 730 34.65 -41.43 -16.70
N ASP A 731 35.28 -41.91 -17.77
CA ASP A 731 36.56 -41.38 -18.26
C ASP A 731 36.34 -40.25 -19.29
N PRO A 732 36.77 -39.00 -19.01
CA PRO A 732 36.67 -37.90 -19.96
C PRO A 732 37.57 -38.05 -21.19
N ASN A 733 38.65 -38.84 -21.13
CA ASN A 733 39.54 -39.01 -22.28
C ASN A 733 38.87 -39.80 -23.41
N LEU A 734 38.12 -40.85 -23.05
CA LEU A 734 37.33 -41.63 -24.01
C LEU A 734 36.28 -40.77 -24.73
N PHE A 735 35.65 -39.83 -24.04
CA PHE A 735 34.70 -38.90 -24.66
C PHE A 735 35.39 -37.95 -25.65
N LYS A 736 36.51 -37.34 -25.22
CA LYS A 736 37.28 -36.42 -26.06
C LYS A 736 37.80 -37.10 -27.34
N GLU A 737 38.29 -38.33 -27.25
CA GLU A 737 38.79 -39.09 -28.40
C GLU A 737 37.67 -39.43 -29.39
N ARG A 738 36.50 -39.85 -28.90
CA ARG A 738 35.34 -40.18 -29.76
C ARG A 738 34.81 -38.97 -30.54
N HIS A 739 34.87 -37.78 -29.94
CA HIS A 739 34.34 -36.55 -30.53
C HIS A 739 35.44 -35.60 -31.07
N ALA A 740 36.71 -36.04 -31.09
CA ALA A 740 37.86 -35.25 -31.50
C ALA A 740 37.95 -33.85 -30.85
N LEU A 741 37.62 -33.77 -29.55
CA LEU A 741 37.55 -32.50 -28.81
C LEU A 741 38.88 -32.16 -28.12
N THR A 742 39.24 -30.88 -28.14
CA THR A 742 40.30 -30.34 -27.28
C THR A 742 39.84 -30.22 -25.81
N GLN A 743 40.78 -30.10 -24.88
CA GLN A 743 40.47 -29.92 -23.45
C GLN A 743 39.67 -28.64 -23.16
N SER A 744 39.87 -27.58 -23.95
CA SER A 744 39.16 -26.31 -23.83
C SER A 744 37.72 -26.42 -24.33
N GLU A 745 37.49 -27.10 -25.47
CA GLU A 745 36.15 -27.34 -26.02
C GLU A 745 35.33 -28.24 -25.10
N PHE A 746 35.92 -29.34 -24.62
CA PHE A 746 35.27 -30.22 -23.64
C PHE A 746 34.88 -29.47 -22.37
N ARG A 747 35.74 -28.57 -21.87
CA ARG A 747 35.41 -27.73 -20.71
C ARG A 747 34.22 -26.81 -20.97
N LYS A 748 34.08 -26.25 -22.17
CA LYS A 748 32.93 -25.39 -22.52
C LYS A 748 31.62 -26.18 -22.49
N LEU A 749 31.64 -27.44 -22.89
CA LEU A 749 30.46 -28.32 -22.92
C LEU A 749 30.09 -28.90 -21.54
N ILE A 750 31.08 -29.30 -20.74
CA ILE A 750 30.83 -29.94 -19.44
C ILE A 750 30.49 -28.94 -18.33
N GLN A 751 31.02 -27.71 -18.42
CA GLN A 751 30.89 -26.71 -17.36
C GLN A 751 29.44 -26.27 -17.09
N PRO A 752 28.56 -26.10 -18.11
CA PRO A 752 27.13 -25.89 -17.91
C PRO A 752 26.46 -27.04 -17.14
N LEU A 753 26.76 -28.30 -17.48
CA LEU A 753 26.21 -29.49 -16.82
C LEU A 753 26.65 -29.63 -15.36
N ILE A 754 27.90 -29.24 -15.05
CA ILE A 754 28.39 -29.19 -13.66
C ILE A 754 27.69 -28.07 -12.87
N ARG A 755 27.44 -26.92 -13.51
CA ARG A 755 26.77 -25.77 -12.86
C ARG A 755 25.30 -26.05 -12.57
N SER A 756 24.59 -26.69 -13.48
CA SER A 756 23.21 -27.13 -13.27
C SER A 756 23.14 -28.35 -12.33
N GLY A 757 24.24 -29.08 -12.15
CA GLY A 757 24.36 -30.21 -11.24
C GLY A 757 23.93 -31.55 -11.83
N HIS A 758 23.72 -31.61 -13.15
CA HIS A 758 23.45 -32.85 -13.89
C HIS A 758 24.67 -33.77 -13.94
N ILE A 759 25.87 -33.22 -13.77
CA ILE A 759 27.13 -33.97 -13.72
C ILE A 759 27.94 -33.57 -12.48
N VAL A 760 28.53 -34.58 -11.84
CA VAL A 760 29.49 -34.44 -10.74
C VAL A 760 30.83 -35.07 -11.12
N GLN A 761 31.90 -34.63 -10.48
CA GLN A 761 33.24 -35.19 -10.63
C GLN A 761 33.55 -36.13 -9.47
N ASP A 762 34.08 -37.31 -9.76
CA ASP A 762 34.55 -38.27 -8.76
C ASP A 762 35.91 -37.84 -8.17
N PHE A 763 36.30 -38.39 -7.01
CA PHE A 763 37.60 -38.12 -6.38
C PHE A 763 38.79 -38.51 -7.27
N ARG A 764 38.59 -39.41 -8.24
CA ARG A 764 39.59 -39.82 -9.26
C ARG A 764 39.65 -38.90 -10.48
N GLY A 765 38.82 -37.86 -10.52
CA GLY A 765 38.74 -36.91 -11.62
C GLY A 765 37.85 -37.32 -12.79
N GLY A 766 37.19 -38.49 -12.72
CA GLY A 766 36.17 -38.91 -13.68
C GLY A 766 34.85 -38.17 -13.51
N PHE A 767 33.96 -38.21 -14.51
CA PHE A 767 32.64 -37.58 -14.44
C PHE A 767 31.54 -38.62 -14.29
N ARG A 768 30.46 -38.25 -13.61
CA ARG A 768 29.29 -39.11 -13.41
C ARG A 768 28.01 -38.30 -13.52
N THR A 769 27.06 -38.84 -14.27
CA THR A 769 25.71 -38.27 -14.36
C THR A 769 24.95 -38.46 -13.05
N VAL A 770 24.30 -37.40 -12.58
CA VAL A 770 23.40 -37.42 -11.42
C VAL A 770 22.02 -37.80 -11.90
N ARG A 771 21.48 -38.93 -11.43
CA ARG A 771 20.14 -39.40 -11.80
C ARG A 771 19.12 -38.90 -10.80
N LEU A 772 18.06 -38.26 -11.31
CA LEU A 772 16.90 -37.89 -10.50
C LEU A 772 16.20 -39.16 -10.02
N ASP A 773 15.93 -39.24 -8.72
CA ASP A 773 15.00 -40.23 -8.20
C ASP A 773 13.57 -39.73 -8.45
N LYS A 774 12.85 -40.40 -9.36
CA LYS A 774 11.49 -40.03 -9.76
C LYS A 774 10.44 -40.41 -8.71
N SER A 775 10.82 -41.14 -7.65
CA SER A 775 9.90 -41.54 -6.58
C SER A 775 9.64 -40.43 -5.55
N LEU A 776 10.49 -39.40 -5.52
CA LEU A 776 10.42 -38.33 -4.53
C LEU A 776 9.56 -37.16 -5.02
N ASP A 777 8.62 -36.70 -4.18
CA ASP A 777 7.90 -35.45 -4.45
C ASP A 777 8.82 -34.24 -4.23
N ARG A 778 8.99 -33.44 -5.29
CA ARG A 778 9.81 -32.23 -5.26
C ARG A 778 9.31 -31.22 -4.25
N VAL A 779 7.99 -31.06 -4.08
CA VAL A 779 7.42 -30.07 -3.17
C VAL A 779 7.76 -30.45 -1.73
N GLU A 780 7.59 -31.73 -1.40
CA GLU A 780 7.98 -32.29 -0.11
C GLU A 780 9.49 -32.14 0.16
N LEU A 781 10.35 -32.54 -0.79
CA LEU A 781 11.81 -32.39 -0.65
C LEU A 781 12.25 -30.94 -0.41
N ARG A 782 11.67 -29.98 -1.14
CA ARG A 782 11.96 -28.54 -0.96
C ARG A 782 11.55 -28.08 0.42
N ARG A 783 10.38 -28.49 0.90
CA ARG A 783 9.87 -28.17 2.23
C ARG A 783 10.75 -28.78 3.32
N GLU A 784 11.13 -30.04 3.19
CA GLU A 784 11.98 -30.75 4.16
C GLU A 784 13.39 -30.16 4.22
N TYR A 785 13.98 -29.83 3.07
CA TYR A 785 15.28 -29.15 3.01
C TYR A 785 15.26 -27.83 3.78
N LEU A 786 14.25 -26.99 3.56
CA LEU A 786 14.08 -25.73 4.30
C LEU A 786 13.83 -25.98 5.79
N ARG A 787 13.02 -27.00 6.14
CA ARG A 787 12.77 -27.36 7.54
C ARG A 787 14.04 -27.80 8.26
N ASN A 788 14.86 -28.64 7.63
CA ASN A 788 16.13 -29.08 8.20
C ASN A 788 17.11 -27.93 8.34
N LEU A 789 17.19 -27.05 7.33
CA LEU A 789 18.01 -25.86 7.39
C LEU A 789 17.61 -24.98 8.58
N VAL A 790 16.33 -24.62 8.73
CA VAL A 790 15.87 -23.73 9.80
C VAL A 790 16.07 -24.34 11.20
N LYS A 791 15.90 -25.66 11.35
CA LYS A 791 16.06 -26.35 12.65
C LYS A 791 17.45 -26.21 13.26
N GLU A 792 18.47 -26.03 12.44
CA GLU A 792 19.87 -25.93 12.87
C GLU A 792 20.26 -24.54 13.39
N TYR A 793 19.47 -23.50 13.12
CA TYR A 793 19.79 -22.14 13.53
C TYR A 793 18.97 -21.74 14.77
N PRO A 794 19.60 -21.19 15.83
CA PRO A 794 18.89 -20.78 17.04
C PRO A 794 18.04 -19.53 16.83
N VAL A 795 18.55 -18.57 16.06
CA VAL A 795 17.85 -17.36 15.62
C VAL A 795 18.22 -17.11 14.18
N ILE A 796 17.27 -16.73 13.34
CA ILE A 796 17.52 -16.46 11.94
C ILE A 796 16.53 -15.44 11.37
N THR A 797 16.97 -14.62 10.41
CA THR A 797 16.12 -13.70 9.65
C THR A 797 15.75 -14.27 8.28
N LEU A 798 14.68 -13.76 7.67
CA LEU A 798 14.26 -14.17 6.32
C LEU A 798 15.38 -13.98 5.28
N LYS A 799 16.13 -12.86 5.38
CA LYS A 799 17.28 -12.58 4.51
C LYS A 799 18.42 -13.58 4.69
N GLN A 800 18.69 -14.02 5.92
CA GLN A 800 19.71 -15.03 6.20
C GLN A 800 19.31 -16.39 5.61
N ILE A 801 18.06 -16.83 5.79
CA ILE A 801 17.58 -18.09 5.19
C ILE A 801 17.68 -18.03 3.67
N LEU A 802 17.27 -16.92 3.04
CA LEU A 802 17.38 -16.73 1.59
C LEU A 802 18.81 -16.84 1.05
N ARG A 803 19.82 -16.50 1.87
CA ARG A 803 21.24 -16.64 1.49
C ARG A 803 21.76 -18.05 1.73
N LEU A 804 21.32 -18.70 2.81
CA LEU A 804 21.72 -20.06 3.18
C LEU A 804 21.09 -21.11 2.26
N ALA A 805 19.79 -21.00 1.99
CA ALA A 805 19.03 -21.94 1.16
C ALA A 805 19.47 -21.93 -0.31
N GLY A 806 19.95 -20.79 -0.82
CA GLY A 806 20.44 -20.64 -2.19
C GLY A 806 19.46 -19.99 -3.16
N THR A 807 19.82 -19.92 -4.43
CA THR A 807 19.04 -19.24 -5.48
C THR A 807 17.67 -19.85 -5.82
N PRO A 808 17.43 -21.18 -5.72
CA PRO A 808 16.19 -21.80 -6.21
C PRO A 808 14.93 -21.50 -5.40
N PHE A 809 15.06 -20.98 -4.17
CA PHE A 809 13.92 -20.76 -3.28
C PHE A 809 13.40 -19.34 -3.39
N LYS A 810 12.08 -19.22 -3.56
CA LYS A 810 11.40 -17.94 -3.48
C LYS A 810 11.12 -17.56 -2.02
N PRO A 811 11.08 -16.26 -1.66
CA PRO A 811 10.78 -15.82 -0.30
C PRO A 811 9.45 -16.35 0.25
N GLU A 812 8.44 -16.52 -0.61
CA GLU A 812 7.11 -17.02 -0.25
C GLU A 812 7.17 -18.47 0.26
N GLU A 813 7.95 -19.33 -0.39
CA GLU A 813 8.15 -20.72 0.02
C GLU A 813 8.81 -20.82 1.40
N ILE A 814 9.83 -19.98 1.64
CA ILE A 814 10.51 -19.91 2.93
C ILE A 814 9.55 -19.44 4.02
N LYS A 815 8.77 -18.39 3.74
CA LYS A 815 7.79 -17.88 4.70
C LYS A 815 6.74 -18.93 5.05
N SER A 816 6.23 -19.68 4.08
CA SER A 816 5.30 -20.79 4.33
C SER A 816 5.86 -21.82 5.32
N VAL A 817 7.15 -22.17 5.19
CA VAL A 817 7.82 -23.08 6.14
C VAL A 817 7.95 -22.46 7.53
N LEU A 818 8.32 -21.17 7.61
CA LEU A 818 8.43 -20.46 8.88
C LEU A 818 7.09 -20.34 9.60
N THR A 819 6.02 -20.00 8.88
CA THR A 819 4.67 -19.94 9.43
C THR A 819 4.19 -21.30 9.95
N SER A 820 4.53 -22.40 9.26
CA SER A 820 4.26 -23.75 9.79
C SER A 820 4.97 -24.00 11.12
N PHE A 821 6.24 -23.58 11.27
CA PHE A 821 6.95 -23.72 12.55
C PHE A 821 6.43 -22.78 13.65
N GLU A 822 5.88 -21.61 13.29
CA GLU A 822 5.19 -20.72 14.24
C GLU A 822 3.89 -21.35 14.75
N GLN A 823 3.09 -21.95 13.85
CA GLN A 823 1.84 -22.62 14.21
C GLN A 823 2.05 -23.84 15.11
N ASP A 824 3.14 -24.58 14.88
CA ASP A 824 3.54 -25.73 15.71
C ASP A 824 4.34 -25.32 16.96
N GLU A 825 4.38 -24.02 17.32
CA GLU A 825 5.09 -23.41 18.46
C GLU A 825 6.60 -23.74 18.54
N THR A 826 7.18 -24.24 17.45
CA THR A 826 8.61 -24.60 17.37
C THR A 826 9.50 -23.36 17.28
N LEU A 827 8.99 -22.30 16.63
CA LEU A 827 9.67 -21.01 16.48
C LEU A 827 8.80 -19.89 17.04
N VAL A 828 9.46 -18.95 17.72
CA VAL A 828 8.87 -17.67 18.10
C VAL A 828 9.34 -16.63 17.08
N LYS A 829 8.41 -15.78 16.64
CA LYS A 829 8.69 -14.70 15.70
C LYS A 829 8.65 -13.34 16.41
N GLY A 830 9.63 -12.48 16.13
CA GLY A 830 9.64 -11.12 16.66
C GLY A 830 11.03 -10.47 16.73
N PHE A 831 11.19 -9.52 17.64
CA PHE A 831 12.46 -8.86 17.91
C PHE A 831 13.18 -9.60 19.04
N LEU A 832 14.08 -10.52 18.66
CA LEU A 832 14.70 -11.48 19.56
C LEU A 832 16.17 -11.18 19.90
N ILE A 833 16.79 -10.22 19.22
CA ILE A 833 18.19 -9.85 19.41
C ILE A 833 18.28 -8.35 19.71
N GLU A 834 19.05 -8.00 20.73
CA GLU A 834 19.37 -6.61 21.08
C GLU A 834 20.06 -5.87 19.91
N ASP A 835 19.71 -4.60 19.70
CA ASP A 835 20.25 -3.73 18.64
C ASP A 835 20.06 -4.25 17.20
N LEU A 836 19.21 -5.25 16.99
CA LEU A 836 18.84 -5.76 15.67
C LEU A 836 17.42 -5.34 15.29
N ASP A 837 17.31 -4.28 14.47
CA ASP A 837 16.04 -3.77 13.92
C ASP A 837 15.51 -4.65 12.76
N GLN A 838 15.40 -5.96 12.99
CA GLN A 838 14.88 -6.95 12.03
C GLN A 838 14.02 -8.00 12.73
N VAL A 839 12.96 -8.44 12.05
CA VAL A 839 12.15 -9.57 12.52
C VAL A 839 12.94 -10.85 12.37
N CYS A 840 12.99 -11.61 13.47
CA CYS A 840 13.73 -12.86 13.59
C CYS A 840 12.77 -14.00 13.95
N TRP A 841 13.16 -15.21 13.55
CA TRP A 841 12.57 -16.46 14.01
C TRP A 841 13.58 -17.15 14.91
N GLY A 842 13.19 -17.47 16.13
CA GLY A 842 14.09 -18.07 17.12
C GLY A 842 13.47 -19.24 17.86
N ARG A 843 14.31 -20.19 18.24
CA ARG A 843 13.93 -21.35 19.06
C ARG A 843 14.16 -21.00 20.53
N LYS A 844 13.08 -20.84 21.29
CA LYS A 844 13.14 -20.43 22.70
C LYS A 844 14.02 -21.37 23.54
N ASN A 845 13.84 -22.68 23.38
CA ASN A 845 14.61 -23.69 24.13
C ASN A 845 16.13 -23.56 23.88
N LEU A 846 16.55 -23.34 22.63
CA LEU A 846 17.97 -23.19 22.32
C LEU A 846 18.57 -21.92 22.91
N LEU A 847 17.80 -20.83 22.98
CA LEU A 847 18.24 -19.57 23.59
C LEU A 847 18.33 -19.66 25.12
N GLU A 848 17.44 -20.43 25.75
CA GLU A 848 17.49 -20.70 27.19
C GLU A 848 18.70 -21.58 27.54
N GLU A 849 18.90 -22.69 26.83
CA GLU A 849 20.06 -23.58 26.99
C GLU A 849 21.39 -22.85 26.73
N ALA A 850 21.41 -21.88 25.82
CA ALA A 850 22.59 -21.11 25.47
C ALA A 850 23.21 -20.32 26.63
N ARG A 851 22.40 -19.97 27.65
CA ARG A 851 22.87 -19.23 28.83
C ARG A 851 23.86 -20.05 29.66
N ASP A 852 23.75 -21.37 29.64
CA ASP A 852 24.63 -22.30 30.35
C ASP A 852 25.86 -22.72 29.51
N ILE A 853 25.93 -22.30 28.24
CA ILE A 853 27.06 -22.60 27.35
C ILE A 853 28.20 -21.62 27.66
N PRO A 854 29.42 -22.11 27.95
CA PRO A 854 30.56 -21.24 28.18
C PRO A 854 30.92 -20.45 26.91
N PRO A 855 31.62 -19.31 27.03
CA PRO A 855 32.07 -18.56 25.86
C PRO A 855 32.93 -19.41 24.91
N ILE A 856 32.76 -19.20 23.60
CA ILE A 856 33.59 -19.85 22.59
C ILE A 856 35.02 -19.31 22.61
N ARG A 857 35.98 -20.18 22.28
CA ARG A 857 37.37 -19.77 22.01
C ARG A 857 37.46 -18.73 20.89
N ASP A 858 38.54 -17.97 20.88
CA ASP A 858 38.89 -17.11 19.75
C ASP A 858 39.18 -17.96 18.51
N PHE A 859 38.60 -17.59 17.36
CA PHE A 859 38.78 -18.34 16.11
C PHE A 859 38.54 -17.48 14.87
N VAL A 860 38.88 -18.02 13.70
CA VAL A 860 38.62 -17.40 12.40
C VAL A 860 37.65 -18.28 11.62
N LEU A 861 36.54 -17.69 11.18
CA LEU A 861 35.56 -18.32 10.30
C LEU A 861 35.93 -18.02 8.83
N PRO A 862 36.30 -19.05 8.04
CA PRO A 862 36.67 -18.84 6.64
C PRO A 862 35.42 -18.58 5.78
N PRO A 863 35.55 -17.85 4.65
CA PRO A 863 34.43 -17.59 3.73
C PRO A 863 33.94 -18.84 3.01
N SER A 864 34.68 -19.95 3.10
CA SER A 864 34.30 -21.26 2.57
C SER A 864 33.38 -22.03 3.50
N ASP A 865 33.20 -21.60 4.76
CA ASP A 865 32.40 -22.29 5.75
C ASP A 865 30.90 -22.28 5.40
N PRO A 866 30.16 -23.39 5.60
CA PRO A 866 28.72 -23.44 5.39
C PRO A 866 27.91 -22.35 6.11
N ILE A 867 28.33 -21.92 7.31
CA ILE A 867 27.60 -20.89 8.07
C ILE A 867 28.01 -19.45 7.72
N ALA A 868 29.06 -19.25 6.92
CA ALA A 868 29.54 -17.90 6.55
C ALA A 868 28.44 -16.97 5.96
N PRO A 869 27.47 -17.46 5.16
CA PRO A 869 26.37 -16.62 4.65
C PRO A 869 25.50 -15.99 5.75
N TYR A 870 25.40 -16.61 6.94
CA TYR A 870 24.66 -16.09 8.09
C TYR A 870 25.22 -14.74 8.59
N PHE A 871 26.54 -14.58 8.51
CA PHE A 871 27.26 -13.38 8.96
C PHE A 871 27.50 -12.33 7.86
N SER A 872 26.93 -12.52 6.67
CA SER A 872 27.20 -11.66 5.52
C SER A 872 26.75 -10.20 5.72
N ASP A 873 25.69 -9.97 6.49
CA ASP A 873 25.24 -8.60 6.81
C ASP A 873 26.25 -7.89 7.73
N ILE A 874 26.69 -8.55 8.80
CA ILE A 874 27.76 -8.02 9.67
C ILE A 874 29.02 -7.74 8.87
N LEU A 875 29.41 -8.67 8.00
CA LEU A 875 30.64 -8.56 7.23
C LEU A 875 30.64 -7.31 6.34
N LYS A 876 29.47 -6.99 5.76
CA LYS A 876 29.30 -5.85 4.88
C LYS A 876 29.12 -4.54 5.65
N GLU A 877 28.31 -4.55 6.71
CA GLU A 877 27.95 -3.36 7.48
C GLU A 877 29.09 -2.90 8.41
N ARG A 878 29.77 -3.84 9.08
CA ARG A 878 30.83 -3.53 10.06
C ARG A 878 32.23 -3.46 9.45
N PHE A 879 32.49 -4.21 8.37
CA PHE A 879 33.85 -4.35 7.81
C PHE A 879 33.93 -4.13 6.28
N GLY A 880 32.86 -3.67 5.62
CA GLY A 880 32.88 -3.32 4.20
C GLY A 880 33.15 -4.47 3.21
N PHE A 881 33.24 -5.73 3.66
CA PHE A 881 33.56 -6.87 2.80
C PHE A 881 32.31 -7.65 2.37
N GLY A 882 32.28 -8.10 1.12
CA GLY A 882 31.24 -9.03 0.64
C GLY A 882 31.55 -10.51 0.92
N SER A 883 32.83 -10.87 0.98
CA SER A 883 33.32 -12.22 1.30
C SER A 883 34.76 -12.11 1.80
N ALA A 884 35.01 -12.57 3.03
CA ALA A 884 36.29 -12.47 3.72
C ALA A 884 36.31 -13.47 4.90
N TYR A 885 37.50 -13.67 5.46
CA TYR A 885 37.68 -14.41 6.72
C TYR A 885 37.23 -13.51 7.87
N LEU A 886 36.35 -14.01 8.74
CA LEU A 886 35.79 -13.26 9.86
C LEU A 886 36.45 -13.73 11.17
N VAL A 887 36.98 -12.80 11.95
CA VAL A 887 37.73 -13.07 13.19
C VAL A 887 36.81 -12.84 14.38
N PHE A 888 36.64 -13.87 15.19
CA PHE A 888 35.80 -13.88 16.37
C PHE A 888 36.64 -13.89 17.64
N LYS A 889 36.23 -13.06 18.61
CA LYS A 889 36.77 -13.04 19.97
C LYS A 889 35.60 -13.15 20.95
N ASN A 890 35.55 -14.20 21.76
CA ASN A 890 34.41 -14.48 22.65
C ASN A 890 33.03 -14.37 21.96
N ALA A 891 32.88 -14.98 20.79
CA ALA A 891 31.70 -14.87 19.91
C ALA A 891 31.46 -13.51 19.24
N GLU A 892 32.13 -12.42 19.67
CA GLU A 892 32.01 -11.14 18.99
C GLU A 892 32.90 -11.05 17.73
N PRO A 893 32.37 -10.63 16.57
CA PRO A 893 33.19 -10.40 15.37
C PRO A 893 34.02 -9.10 15.53
N VAL A 894 35.35 -9.22 15.60
CA VAL A 894 36.27 -8.10 15.94
C VAL A 894 37.13 -7.62 14.77
N ALA A 895 37.27 -8.42 13.71
CA ALA A 895 37.98 -8.06 12.48
C ALA A 895 37.55 -8.96 11.32
N ALA A 896 37.84 -8.53 10.09
CA ALA A 896 37.73 -9.35 8.89
C ALA A 896 38.91 -9.11 7.94
N PHE A 897 39.29 -10.12 7.16
CA PHE A 897 40.42 -10.00 6.23
C PHE A 897 40.25 -10.83 4.96
N LYS A 898 40.84 -10.36 3.86
CA LYS A 898 40.95 -11.12 2.62
C LYS A 898 42.33 -11.72 2.49
N ALA A 899 42.39 -13.02 2.29
CA ALA A 899 43.64 -13.73 2.06
C ALA A 899 43.62 -14.53 0.76
N ASN A 900 44.80 -14.66 0.16
CA ASN A 900 45.07 -15.55 -0.95
C ASN A 900 45.96 -16.69 -0.44
N THR A 901 45.51 -17.92 -0.62
CA THR A 901 46.21 -19.13 -0.19
C THR A 901 46.88 -19.76 -1.42
N ARG A 902 48.12 -19.36 -1.71
CA ARG A 902 48.94 -19.93 -2.79
C ARG A 902 50.27 -20.40 -2.23
N ASN A 903 50.79 -21.52 -2.77
CA ASN A 903 52.07 -22.11 -2.39
C ASN A 903 52.21 -22.39 -0.88
N ASN A 904 51.14 -22.83 -0.22
CA ASN A 904 51.09 -23.05 1.23
C ASN A 904 51.38 -21.79 2.09
N VAL A 905 51.19 -20.59 1.55
CA VAL A 905 51.33 -19.31 2.28
C VAL A 905 49.97 -18.61 2.37
N ILE A 906 49.65 -18.02 3.52
CA ILE A 906 48.49 -17.14 3.69
C ILE A 906 48.95 -15.70 3.45
N GLU A 907 48.65 -15.16 2.27
CA GLU A 907 48.94 -13.78 1.91
C GLU A 907 47.72 -12.89 2.16
N ILE A 908 47.80 -12.00 3.14
CA ILE A 908 46.71 -11.07 3.49
C ILE A 908 46.79 -9.84 2.58
N LYS A 909 45.72 -9.62 1.82
CA LYS A 909 45.59 -8.51 0.85
C LYS A 909 44.84 -7.33 1.42
N ASP A 910 43.90 -7.59 2.32
CA ASP A 910 43.06 -6.56 2.93
C ASP A 910 42.70 -6.96 4.36
N TYR A 911 42.62 -6.01 5.27
CA TYR A 911 42.35 -6.23 6.69
C TYR A 911 41.61 -5.04 7.29
N GLU A 912 40.50 -5.31 7.97
CA GLU A 912 39.70 -4.31 8.65
C GLU A 912 39.31 -4.80 10.05
N GLY A 913 39.62 -4.03 11.09
CA GLY A 913 39.30 -4.37 12.48
C GLY A 913 40.40 -4.06 13.48
N SER A 914 40.23 -4.56 14.71
CA SER A 914 41.11 -4.19 15.83
C SER A 914 42.52 -4.80 15.73
N GLU A 915 43.55 -4.10 16.24
CA GLU A 915 44.93 -4.63 16.30
C GLU A 915 45.01 -5.90 17.19
N LYS A 916 44.17 -5.98 18.22
CA LYS A 916 44.09 -7.13 19.14
C LYS A 916 43.68 -8.41 18.40
N ALA A 917 42.92 -8.31 17.31
CA ALA A 917 42.50 -9.48 16.52
C ALA A 917 43.65 -10.10 15.70
N TRP A 918 44.75 -9.36 15.49
CA TRP A 918 45.89 -9.85 14.71
C TRP A 918 46.56 -11.08 15.34
N ARG A 919 46.53 -11.17 16.68
CA ARG A 919 47.00 -12.36 17.39
C ARG A 919 46.23 -13.61 16.98
N ILE A 920 44.90 -13.50 16.85
CA ILE A 920 44.00 -14.60 16.47
C ILE A 920 44.30 -15.04 15.03
N VAL A 921 44.61 -14.09 14.14
CA VAL A 921 45.01 -14.40 12.75
C VAL A 921 46.34 -15.15 12.71
N LYS A 922 47.31 -14.79 13.56
CA LYS A 922 48.58 -15.54 13.68
C LYS A 922 48.36 -16.94 14.22
N GLU A 923 47.52 -17.10 15.23
CA GLU A 923 47.14 -18.40 15.79
C GLU A 923 46.45 -19.26 14.74
N PHE A 924 45.55 -18.69 13.94
CA PHE A 924 44.93 -19.37 12.80
C PHE A 924 45.94 -19.85 11.75
N ALA A 925 46.92 -19.02 11.37
CA ALA A 925 47.96 -19.43 10.43
C ALA A 925 48.85 -20.56 10.98
N TRP A 926 49.15 -20.50 12.29
CA TRP A 926 49.89 -21.54 12.99
C TRP A 926 49.10 -22.86 13.07
N GLU A 927 47.80 -22.81 13.37
CA GLU A 927 46.91 -23.99 13.39
C GLU A 927 46.87 -24.74 12.05
N HIS A 928 47.07 -24.01 10.94
CA HIS A 928 47.09 -24.54 9.57
C HIS A 928 48.50 -24.85 9.05
N GLN A 929 49.54 -24.63 9.87
CA GLN A 929 50.95 -24.83 9.49
C GLN A 929 51.37 -24.06 8.23
N MET A 930 50.80 -22.87 8.02
CA MET A 930 51.08 -22.03 6.86
C MET A 930 51.73 -20.72 7.31
N PRO A 931 52.87 -20.30 6.72
CA PRO A 931 53.43 -18.98 6.99
C PRO A 931 52.47 -17.87 6.52
N LEU A 932 52.45 -16.78 7.28
CA LEU A 932 51.63 -15.61 7.00
C LEU A 932 52.49 -14.50 6.38
N LYS A 933 52.01 -13.89 5.29
CA LYS A 933 52.64 -12.73 4.65
C LYS A 933 51.63 -11.58 4.54
N THR A 934 52.07 -10.36 4.81
CA THR A 934 51.27 -9.15 4.63
C THR A 934 52.16 -7.97 4.27
N GLU A 935 51.69 -7.11 3.36
CA GLU A 935 52.33 -5.82 3.05
C GLU A 935 51.63 -4.65 3.77
N LEU A 936 50.54 -4.94 4.49
CA LEU A 936 49.67 -3.96 5.13
C LEU A 936 50.27 -3.45 6.45
N ARG A 937 49.96 -2.19 6.78
CA ARG A 937 50.20 -1.63 8.11
C ARG A 937 48.95 -1.82 8.97
N ILE A 938 49.08 -2.55 10.07
CA ILE A 938 47.99 -2.77 11.03
C ILE A 938 48.35 -2.00 12.31
N GLY A 939 47.45 -1.14 12.80
CA GLY A 939 47.73 -0.27 13.96
C GLY A 939 48.88 0.73 13.73
N GLY A 940 49.15 1.14 12.48
CA GLY A 940 50.22 2.09 12.15
C GLY A 940 51.63 1.50 12.06
N LYS A 941 51.82 0.20 12.33
CA LYS A 941 53.13 -0.48 12.23
C LYS A 941 53.20 -1.39 11.00
N ARG A 942 54.33 -1.34 10.30
CA ARG A 942 54.67 -2.33 9.25
C ARG A 942 55.08 -3.61 9.95
N LEU A 943 54.28 -4.65 9.84
CA LEU A 943 54.58 -5.96 10.42
C LEU A 943 55.50 -6.72 9.44
N LYS A 944 56.66 -7.17 9.92
CA LYS A 944 57.59 -8.03 9.17
C LYS A 944 57.23 -9.49 9.39
#